data_AF-A0A944BKF1-F1
#
_entry.id   AF-A0A944BKF1-F1
#
_cell.length_a   1.000
_cell.length_b   1.000
_cell.length_c   1.000
_cell.angle_alpha   90.00
_cell.angle_beta   90.00
_cell.angle_gamma   90.00
#
_symmetry.space_group_name_H-M   'P 1'
#
loop_
_entity.id
_entity.type
_entity.pdbx_description
1 polymer ?
#
loop_
_entity_poly.entity_id
_entity_poly.type
_entity_poly.pdbx_seq_one_letter_code
_entity_poly.pdbx_strand_id
1 'polypeptide(L)'
;MKFSFKIQQYQTDAVDAVARIFQGQPYSAGVSYLRDMGSLSAKPQQLSLMPMADDVVQLELWDLINDSGVKNEALQLTDADLVQNIRALQAESNIHQSDELVDPLGRCSLDIEMETGTGKTYVYIKTMFELNKRYGWSKFIVVVPSIAIREGVKKSFEITADHFMECYGKKARFFIYNSSNLNQLDSFSSNSGINVMIINTQAFAASMNEDKNVEGRKGDAAARIIYTKRDEFGSRRPIDVIAANRPILILDEPQKMGKEDSATQKALKKFNPLFTLNYSATHANQHNLIYVLDALDAYNKRLVKKIEVKGFEVKNLRGTDKYLYLESIIISPKNPPRAKVELEVKHQSGTKREFRTLDVSDNLYYISGEMEQYKGFVVSEIDPITGVVTFTNGDTIRKGDVTGDVSEDDMRRVQIRETIISHFEKEQELFKMGIKTLSLFFIDEVAKYRQYDEDGDELLGEYGKIFEQEYMAVMNEYRSILEPEYTAYLNATDVHDVHKGYFSIDKKGHSVNSSVKRGTDMSDDILAYDLILKNKERLLSFEEPTRFIFSHSALREGWDNPNVFQICTLKHSDSTTQKRQEVGRGLRLCVNKDGNRMDAEVLGEKVQDINVLTVIASESYAGFVDGLQKQTEAVLYDRPRKADIDYFVGKTIKLDGKTIKVDDRQARAIYQYLVRNNYVDEQDNVTQDYRDDVQAGTLAPVPETLKPIEEGVHTLVQAIYDDSMLKSMFEDGNKPKVLENPLNDRFEKAEFQKLWQTINHKYAYTVDFDSEELIRKSIAHIDSELYVSRLQYTVTYAGQKDTLNADMVRGGSSFYDAKSKTAVLKNTHTSQVAYDLIGKIAEGTTLTRRTTARILQGIKPTTFAMYQNNPEEFITKTIRLIKEQKATMIVEHITYDTIEGSYDSSIFTAEKHALTMDKAYKAQKAIQDYVFTDGIAEKSVERKFAESLDGAEEVFIYAKLPKGFFIPTPVGHYSPDWAIVFHEGKVKHIYFVAETKGTMESLNLRPIEKSKIDCAKKLFAKLSDGLVTYDHVDSYQELMNKVLQ
;
A
#
# COMPACT_ATOMS: atom_id res chain seq x y z
N MET A 1 -3.71 34.53 6.32
CA MET A 1 -4.95 33.92 5.79
C MET A 1 -5.87 33.60 6.96
N LYS A 2 -7.17 33.92 6.90
CA LYS A 2 -8.16 33.63 7.97
C LYS A 2 -9.16 32.61 7.43
N PHE A 3 -9.45 31.54 8.18
CA PHE A 3 -10.43 30.54 7.76
C PHE A 3 -11.86 31.08 7.87
N SER A 4 -12.69 30.74 6.89
CA SER A 4 -14.14 30.95 6.94
C SER A 4 -14.78 29.67 7.48
N PHE A 5 -15.40 29.77 8.67
CA PHE A 5 -16.09 28.64 9.29
C PHE A 5 -17.56 28.63 8.89
N LYS A 6 -18.02 27.51 8.34
CA LYS A 6 -19.44 27.27 8.04
C LYS A 6 -20.01 26.24 9.01
N ILE A 7 -21.29 26.39 9.35
CA ILE A 7 -22.00 25.39 10.14
C ILE A 7 -22.45 24.28 9.19
N GLN A 8 -21.87 23.09 9.32
CA GLN A 8 -22.25 21.93 8.52
C GLN A 8 -23.30 21.10 9.26
N GLN A 9 -24.32 20.60 8.54
CA GLN A 9 -25.46 19.92 9.17
C GLN A 9 -25.04 18.67 9.94
N TYR A 10 -24.23 17.78 9.36
CA TYR A 10 -23.76 16.56 10.03
C TYR A 10 -22.98 16.83 11.34
N GLN A 11 -22.27 17.97 11.41
CA GLN A 11 -21.59 18.38 12.64
C GLN A 11 -22.58 18.85 13.71
N THR A 12 -23.67 19.47 13.29
CA THR A 12 -24.79 19.85 14.16
C THR A 12 -25.54 18.61 14.64
N ASP A 13 -25.78 17.64 13.76
CA ASP A 13 -26.45 16.38 14.10
C ASP A 13 -25.68 15.62 15.19
N ALA A 14 -24.35 15.56 15.09
CA ALA A 14 -23.50 14.95 16.12
C ALA A 14 -23.57 15.69 17.47
N VAL A 15 -23.55 17.03 17.45
CA VAL A 15 -23.70 17.86 18.66
C VAL A 15 -25.08 17.67 19.29
N ASP A 16 -26.12 17.66 18.46
CA ASP A 16 -27.50 17.47 18.90
C ASP A 16 -27.70 16.07 19.46
N ALA A 17 -27.03 15.06 18.90
CA ALA A 17 -27.10 13.70 19.42
C ALA A 17 -26.64 13.64 20.87
N VAL A 18 -25.49 14.26 21.19
CA VAL A 18 -25.01 14.36 22.58
C VAL A 18 -25.99 15.16 23.45
N ALA A 19 -26.44 16.31 22.96
CA ALA A 19 -27.29 17.20 23.75
C ALA A 19 -28.65 16.59 24.07
N ARG A 20 -29.22 15.76 23.18
CA ARG A 20 -30.53 15.11 23.35
C ARG A 20 -30.53 13.98 24.37
N ILE A 21 -29.40 13.34 24.65
CA ILE A 21 -29.31 12.31 25.70
C ILE A 21 -29.75 12.85 27.06
N PHE A 22 -29.50 14.13 27.33
CA PHE A 22 -29.82 14.78 28.59
C PHE A 22 -31.16 15.55 28.57
N GLN A 23 -32.02 15.27 27.59
CA GLN A 23 -33.34 15.89 27.51
C GLN A 23 -34.14 15.60 28.80
N GLY A 24 -34.68 16.66 29.41
CA GLY A 24 -35.35 16.60 30.72
C GLY A 24 -34.48 17.11 31.88
N GLN A 25 -33.17 17.29 31.69
CA GLN A 25 -32.31 17.94 32.67
C GLN A 25 -32.64 19.45 32.77
N PRO A 26 -32.89 20.01 33.97
CA PRO A 26 -33.12 21.44 34.13
C PRO A 26 -31.85 22.26 33.89
N TYR A 27 -32.03 23.46 33.33
CA TYR A 27 -30.94 24.44 33.21
C TYR A 27 -30.56 24.98 34.59
N SER A 28 -29.28 24.85 34.96
CA SER A 28 -28.74 25.42 36.19
C SER A 28 -27.41 26.11 35.90
N ALA A 29 -27.35 27.43 36.11
CA ALA A 29 -26.16 28.22 35.87
C ALA A 29 -25.61 28.79 37.18
N GLY A 30 -24.30 28.67 37.38
CA GLY A 30 -23.63 29.30 38.52
C GLY A 30 -23.87 28.61 39.86
N VAL A 31 -23.94 27.28 39.88
CA VAL A 31 -24.00 26.49 41.13
C VAL A 31 -22.70 26.73 41.90
N SER A 32 -22.80 27.62 42.89
CA SER A 32 -21.70 27.96 43.78
C SER A 32 -21.63 26.94 44.91
N TYR A 33 -20.41 26.52 45.22
CA TYR A 33 -20.10 25.81 46.46
C TYR A 33 -19.12 26.65 47.26
N LEU A 34 -19.14 26.51 48.57
CA LEU A 34 -18.18 27.18 49.44
C LEU A 34 -16.81 26.53 49.18
N ARG A 35 -15.90 27.30 48.58
CA ARG A 35 -14.60 26.82 48.12
C ARG A 35 -13.69 26.68 49.33
N ASP A 36 -13.05 25.53 49.49
CA ASP A 36 -11.99 25.38 50.49
C ASP A 36 -10.85 26.35 50.10
N MET A 37 -10.64 27.39 50.90
CA MET A 37 -9.58 28.40 50.73
C MET A 37 -8.26 27.94 51.37
N GLY A 38 -8.27 26.80 52.08
CA GLY A 38 -7.09 26.31 52.74
C GLY A 38 -6.78 26.97 54.08
N SER A 39 -5.63 26.62 54.67
CA SER A 39 -5.16 27.26 55.91
C SER A 39 -4.45 28.59 55.59
N LEU A 40 -5.21 29.64 55.29
CA LEU A 40 -4.66 30.98 55.38
C LEU A 40 -4.29 31.22 56.85
N SER A 41 -3.00 31.29 57.16
CA SER A 41 -2.59 31.82 58.45
C SER A 41 -3.19 33.22 58.56
N ALA A 42 -3.93 33.45 59.63
CA ALA A 42 -4.31 34.76 60.08
C ALA A 42 -3.02 35.57 60.31
N LYS A 43 -2.47 36.16 59.25
CA LYS A 43 -1.53 37.26 59.41
C LYS A 43 -2.36 38.41 59.95
N PRO A 44 -2.02 38.99 61.11
CA PRO A 44 -2.73 40.15 61.61
C PRO A 44 -2.60 41.24 60.56
N GLN A 45 -3.73 41.68 60.00
CA GLN A 45 -3.79 42.87 59.17
C GLN A 45 -3.13 44.00 59.95
N GLN A 46 -1.99 44.48 59.45
CA GLN A 46 -1.44 45.74 59.89
C GLN A 46 -2.44 46.81 59.42
N LEU A 47 -3.16 47.42 60.36
CA LEU A 47 -4.10 48.50 60.10
C LEU A 47 -3.41 49.59 59.26
N SER A 48 -3.75 49.65 57.97
CA SER A 48 -3.55 50.84 57.16
C SER A 48 -4.81 51.68 57.26
N LEU A 49 -4.69 52.82 57.93
CA LEU A 49 -5.72 53.85 58.07
C LEU A 49 -5.99 54.51 56.71
N MET A 50 -7.18 54.32 56.14
CA MET A 50 -7.89 55.30 55.30
C MET A 50 -9.39 54.97 55.20
N PRO A 51 -10.27 55.95 54.87
CA PRO A 51 -11.45 56.23 55.67
C PRO A 51 -12.75 55.60 55.15
N MET A 52 -13.61 55.28 56.12
CA MET A 52 -15.08 55.13 56.09
C MET A 52 -15.74 55.29 54.70
N ALA A 53 -16.12 54.17 54.09
CA ALA A 53 -17.20 54.09 53.13
C ALA A 53 -18.22 53.06 53.65
N ASP A 54 -19.47 53.49 53.75
CA ASP A 54 -20.62 52.75 54.27
C ASP A 54 -20.99 51.56 53.36
N ASP A 55 -20.58 50.35 53.74
CA ASP A 55 -21.43 49.14 53.69
C ASP A 55 -20.62 47.91 54.13
N VAL A 56 -20.82 47.46 55.38
CA VAL A 56 -20.27 46.20 55.90
C VAL A 56 -20.77 45.01 55.07
N VAL A 57 -21.97 45.13 54.50
CA VAL A 57 -22.59 44.13 53.61
C VAL A 57 -21.85 44.01 52.28
N GLN A 58 -21.23 45.08 51.76
CA GLN A 58 -20.42 44.99 50.55
C GLN A 58 -19.11 44.24 50.82
N LEU A 59 -18.41 44.52 51.94
CA LEU A 59 -17.18 43.79 52.28
C LEU A 59 -17.44 42.29 52.48
N GLU A 60 -18.50 41.92 53.19
CA GLU A 60 -18.90 40.51 53.38
C GLU A 60 -19.30 39.84 52.05
N LEU A 61 -19.97 40.56 51.14
CA LEU A 61 -20.33 40.05 49.82
C LEU A 61 -19.10 39.88 48.90
N TRP A 62 -18.11 40.78 48.99
CA TRP A 62 -16.84 40.67 48.27
C TRP A 62 -15.98 39.50 48.78
N ASP A 63 -15.97 39.23 50.10
CA ASP A 63 -15.30 38.07 50.69
C ASP A 63 -16.03 36.74 50.36
N LEU A 64 -17.38 36.72 50.38
CA LEU A 64 -18.19 35.56 49.95
C LEU A 64 -18.04 35.23 48.45
N ILE A 65 -17.85 36.25 47.59
CA ILE A 65 -17.62 36.05 46.16
C ILE A 65 -16.21 35.48 45.93
N ASN A 66 -15.20 35.92 46.70
CA ASN A 66 -13.85 35.36 46.67
C ASN A 66 -13.78 33.91 47.19
N ASP A 67 -14.70 33.54 48.10
CA ASP A 67 -14.81 32.20 48.71
C ASP A 67 -15.74 31.23 47.96
N SER A 68 -16.28 31.62 46.80
CA SER A 68 -17.22 30.79 46.01
C SER A 68 -16.54 30.07 44.84
N GLY A 69 -16.70 28.74 44.77
CA GLY A 69 -16.24 27.90 43.66
C GLY A 69 -17.42 27.53 42.75
N VAL A 70 -17.19 27.39 41.44
CA VAL A 70 -18.24 27.01 40.49
C VAL A 70 -18.07 25.55 40.07
N LYS A 71 -19.12 24.75 40.17
CA LYS A 71 -19.14 23.35 39.71
C LYS A 71 -20.26 23.09 38.71
N ASN A 72 -20.16 22.00 37.96
CA ASN A 72 -21.28 21.52 37.15
C ASN A 72 -22.39 20.95 38.05
N GLU A 73 -23.64 21.25 37.72
CA GLU A 73 -24.82 20.68 38.39
C GLU A 73 -24.91 19.18 38.15
N ALA A 74 -25.41 18.43 39.14
CA ALA A 74 -25.57 16.99 39.04
C ALA A 74 -26.65 16.62 38.01
N LEU A 75 -26.51 15.43 37.41
CA LEU A 75 -27.59 14.85 36.63
C LEU A 75 -28.75 14.47 37.56
N GLN A 76 -29.91 15.07 37.31
CA GLN A 76 -31.16 14.77 38.02
C GLN A 76 -31.94 13.63 37.34
N LEU A 77 -31.58 13.30 36.09
CA LEU A 77 -32.13 12.17 35.36
C LEU A 77 -31.74 10.84 36.00
N THR A 78 -32.69 9.90 36.00
CA THR A 78 -32.41 8.51 36.41
C THR A 78 -31.68 7.76 35.31
N ASP A 79 -31.04 6.65 35.64
CA ASP A 79 -30.34 5.83 34.65
C ASP A 79 -31.32 5.25 33.62
N ALA A 80 -32.57 4.96 34.04
CA ALA A 80 -33.64 4.53 33.14
C ALA A 80 -34.03 5.63 32.13
N ASP A 81 -34.12 6.89 32.57
CA ASP A 81 -34.40 8.02 31.67
C ASP A 81 -33.28 8.21 30.64
N LEU A 82 -32.02 8.07 31.06
CA LEU A 82 -30.85 8.17 30.17
C LEU A 82 -30.85 7.05 29.13
N VAL A 83 -31.08 5.80 29.52
CA VAL A 83 -31.18 4.67 28.58
C VAL A 83 -32.34 4.87 27.61
N GLN A 84 -33.49 5.35 28.08
CA GLN A 84 -34.63 5.65 27.21
C GLN A 84 -34.29 6.72 26.16
N ASN A 85 -33.62 7.81 26.57
CA ASN A 85 -33.17 8.86 25.66
C ASN A 85 -32.15 8.32 24.64
N ILE A 86 -31.19 7.49 25.07
CA ILE A 86 -30.21 6.83 24.20
C ILE A 86 -30.91 5.93 23.18
N ARG A 87 -31.82 5.04 23.62
CA ARG A 87 -32.55 4.14 22.72
C ARG A 87 -33.45 4.87 21.73
N ALA A 88 -34.12 5.93 22.17
CA ALA A 88 -34.95 6.75 21.29
C ALA A 88 -34.10 7.39 20.17
N LEU A 89 -32.91 7.88 20.52
CA LEU A 89 -31.97 8.44 19.57
C LEU A 89 -31.36 7.38 18.65
N GLN A 90 -30.94 6.24 19.19
CA GLN A 90 -30.40 5.14 18.40
C GLN A 90 -31.43 4.60 17.40
N ALA A 91 -32.69 4.47 17.81
CA ALA A 91 -33.78 4.06 16.93
C ALA A 91 -34.05 5.05 15.79
N GLU A 92 -33.95 6.36 16.06
CA GLU A 92 -34.10 7.40 15.04
C GLU A 92 -32.93 7.41 14.04
N SER A 93 -31.71 7.19 14.54
CA SER A 93 -30.47 7.20 13.76
C SER A 93 -30.10 5.85 13.16
N ASN A 94 -30.97 4.83 13.29
CA ASN A 94 -30.72 3.45 12.85
C ASN A 94 -29.46 2.80 13.45
N ILE A 95 -29.07 3.21 14.65
CA ILE A 95 -27.97 2.62 15.42
C ILE A 95 -28.51 1.47 16.27
N HIS A 96 -27.70 0.44 16.48
CA HIS A 96 -28.00 -0.67 17.39
C HIS A 96 -28.37 -0.15 18.78
N GLN A 97 -29.51 -0.60 19.30
CA GLN A 97 -30.03 -0.12 20.58
C GLN A 97 -29.24 -0.71 21.74
N SER A 98 -28.83 0.13 22.68
CA SER A 98 -28.08 -0.30 23.86
C SER A 98 -28.98 -1.09 24.82
N ASP A 99 -28.50 -2.25 25.29
CA ASP A 99 -29.19 -3.03 26.31
C ASP A 99 -29.14 -2.36 27.69
N GLU A 100 -27.99 -1.79 28.06
CA GLU A 100 -27.75 -1.18 29.36
C GLU A 100 -26.95 0.12 29.24
N LEU A 101 -26.96 0.92 30.32
CA LEU A 101 -26.10 2.11 30.43
C LEU A 101 -24.69 1.68 30.82
N VAL A 102 -23.70 2.16 30.09
CA VAL A 102 -22.28 1.84 30.33
C VAL A 102 -21.62 3.05 31.01
N ASP A 103 -21.07 2.87 32.22
CA ASP A 103 -20.64 3.95 33.11
C ASP A 103 -19.20 3.80 33.70
N PRO A 104 -18.16 3.41 32.94
CA PRO A 104 -16.81 3.21 33.47
C PRO A 104 -16.16 4.48 34.05
N LEU A 105 -16.62 5.66 33.62
CA LEU A 105 -16.13 6.99 34.02
C LEU A 105 -17.28 8.00 34.12
N GLY A 106 -17.84 8.18 35.32
CA GLY A 106 -18.95 9.09 35.59
C GLY A 106 -20.31 8.38 35.53
N ARG A 107 -21.39 9.10 35.26
CA ARG A 107 -22.76 8.51 35.16
C ARG A 107 -23.03 7.78 33.85
N CYS A 108 -22.32 8.12 32.77
CA CYS A 108 -22.39 7.43 31.49
C CYS A 108 -21.14 7.70 30.65
N SER A 109 -20.87 6.79 29.70
CA SER A 109 -19.82 6.89 28.69
C SER A 109 -20.45 6.77 27.30
N LEU A 110 -20.40 7.86 26.52
CA LEU A 110 -21.05 7.96 25.23
C LEU A 110 -20.01 7.96 24.11
N ASP A 111 -20.23 7.14 23.09
CA ASP A 111 -19.35 7.02 21.93
C ASP A 111 -19.90 7.80 20.73
N ILE A 112 -19.02 8.59 20.11
CA ILE A 112 -19.28 9.41 18.94
C ILE A 112 -18.27 9.02 17.86
N GLU A 113 -18.75 8.22 16.91
CA GLU A 113 -17.96 7.71 15.79
C GLU A 113 -17.98 8.71 14.63
N MET A 114 -16.80 9.21 14.27
CA MET A 114 -16.62 10.17 13.18
C MET A 114 -15.32 9.90 12.44
N GLU A 115 -15.43 9.67 11.14
CA GLU A 115 -14.28 9.47 10.25
C GLU A 115 -13.28 10.64 10.32
N THR A 116 -12.01 10.34 10.07
CA THR A 116 -10.93 11.31 9.88
C THR A 116 -11.28 12.34 8.80
N GLY A 117 -10.87 13.60 9.00
CA GLY A 117 -11.17 14.70 8.07
C GLY A 117 -12.57 15.34 8.17
N THR A 118 -13.48 14.79 8.98
CA THR A 118 -14.85 15.33 9.17
C THR A 118 -14.98 16.42 10.24
N GLY A 119 -13.89 16.76 10.93
CA GLY A 119 -13.86 17.87 11.88
C GLY A 119 -14.30 17.54 13.31
N LYS A 120 -13.98 16.35 13.82
CA LYS A 120 -14.19 15.92 15.23
C LYS A 120 -13.90 17.01 16.27
N THR A 121 -12.77 17.70 16.13
CA THR A 121 -12.37 18.80 17.03
C THR A 121 -13.38 19.93 17.08
N TYR A 122 -13.92 20.33 15.93
CA TYR A 122 -14.96 21.37 15.89
C TYR A 122 -16.24 20.90 16.59
N VAL A 123 -16.64 19.64 16.37
CA VAL A 123 -17.86 19.04 16.95
C VAL A 123 -17.80 19.02 18.46
N TYR A 124 -16.72 18.55 19.09
CA TYR A 124 -16.68 18.51 20.55
C TYR A 124 -16.57 19.92 21.15
N ILE A 125 -15.92 20.90 20.49
CA ILE A 125 -15.91 22.29 20.97
C ILE A 125 -17.32 22.84 20.93
N LYS A 126 -18.02 22.69 19.80
CA LYS A 126 -19.42 23.11 19.65
C LYS A 126 -20.33 22.41 20.68
N THR A 127 -20.07 21.14 20.97
CA THR A 127 -20.79 20.39 22.01
C THR A 127 -20.65 21.04 23.39
N MET A 128 -19.46 21.53 23.77
CA MET A 128 -19.30 22.25 25.05
C MET A 128 -20.19 23.50 25.11
N PHE A 129 -20.24 24.29 24.02
CA PHE A 129 -21.09 25.48 23.94
C PHE A 129 -22.58 25.12 23.99
N GLU A 130 -22.99 24.06 23.29
CA GLU A 130 -24.39 23.63 23.26
C GLU A 130 -24.85 23.08 24.62
N LEU A 131 -24.01 22.29 25.29
CA LEU A 131 -24.26 21.81 26.66
C LEU A 131 -24.33 22.98 27.66
N ASN A 132 -23.47 23.99 27.52
CA ASN A 132 -23.56 25.21 28.33
C ASN A 132 -24.87 25.96 28.07
N LYS A 133 -25.28 26.08 26.81
CA LYS A 133 -26.50 26.79 26.41
C LYS A 133 -27.76 26.09 26.93
N ARG A 134 -27.84 24.76 26.83
CA ARG A 134 -29.04 23.98 27.21
C ARG A 134 -29.12 23.65 28.69
N TYR A 135 -27.99 23.36 29.33
CA TYR A 135 -27.98 22.82 30.69
C TYR A 135 -27.15 23.64 31.69
N GLY A 136 -26.34 24.60 31.23
CA GLY A 136 -25.55 25.49 32.09
C GLY A 136 -24.18 24.94 32.50
N TRP A 137 -23.80 23.73 32.08
CA TRP A 137 -22.49 23.14 32.39
C TRP A 137 -21.34 23.95 31.80
N SER A 138 -20.27 24.13 32.58
CA SER A 138 -19.21 25.11 32.29
C SER A 138 -17.80 24.57 32.48
N LYS A 139 -17.62 23.40 33.12
CA LYS A 139 -16.31 22.80 33.40
C LYS A 139 -16.07 21.58 32.53
N PHE A 140 -15.04 21.66 31.67
CA PHE A 140 -14.70 20.61 30.71
C PHE A 140 -13.21 20.24 30.78
N ILE A 141 -12.89 18.98 30.55
CA ILE A 141 -11.49 18.50 30.40
C ILE A 141 -11.38 17.74 29.09
N VAL A 142 -10.44 18.16 28.24
CA VAL A 142 -10.10 17.47 26.98
C VAL A 142 -8.83 16.66 27.21
N VAL A 143 -8.93 15.35 27.00
CA VAL A 143 -7.83 14.39 27.14
C VAL A 143 -7.39 13.94 25.76
N VAL A 144 -6.09 14.04 25.48
CA VAL A 144 -5.51 13.67 24.18
C VAL A 144 -4.31 12.71 24.37
N PRO A 145 -4.01 11.82 23.42
CA PRO A 145 -2.98 10.80 23.61
C PRO A 145 -1.56 11.35 23.42
N SER A 146 -1.41 12.43 22.64
CA SER A 146 -0.10 12.98 22.26
C SER A 146 -0.04 14.49 22.45
N ILE A 147 1.18 15.00 22.71
CA ILE A 147 1.48 16.45 22.74
C ILE A 147 1.09 17.11 21.41
N ALA A 148 1.22 16.34 20.35
CA ALA A 148 0.98 16.72 18.99
C ALA A 148 -0.50 17.07 18.72
N ILE A 149 -1.42 16.19 19.14
CA ILE A 149 -2.86 16.49 19.15
C ILE A 149 -3.15 17.65 20.10
N ARG A 150 -2.51 17.69 21.28
CA ARG A 150 -2.72 18.75 22.30
C ARG A 150 -2.54 20.16 21.73
N GLU A 151 -1.45 20.41 21.01
CA GLU A 151 -1.21 21.70 20.36
C GLU A 151 -2.20 21.97 19.21
N GLY A 152 -2.54 20.94 18.43
CA GLY A 152 -3.57 21.04 17.39
C GLY A 152 -4.95 21.45 17.94
N VAL A 153 -5.36 20.88 19.07
CA VAL A 153 -6.60 21.21 19.77
C VAL A 153 -6.56 22.63 20.32
N LYS A 154 -5.49 23.02 21.01
CA LYS A 154 -5.32 24.41 21.48
C LYS A 154 -5.44 25.41 20.35
N LYS A 155 -4.75 25.17 19.22
CA LYS A 155 -4.85 26.04 18.05
C LYS A 155 -6.27 26.08 17.49
N SER A 156 -7.01 24.97 17.53
CA SER A 156 -8.41 24.92 17.09
C SER A 156 -9.31 25.81 17.95
N PHE A 157 -9.09 25.85 19.27
CA PHE A 157 -9.77 26.80 20.15
C PHE A 157 -9.43 28.27 19.82
N GLU A 158 -8.17 28.57 19.49
CA GLU A 158 -7.75 29.94 19.12
C GLU A 158 -8.43 30.42 17.82
N ILE A 159 -8.42 29.59 16.77
CA ILE A 159 -8.96 29.99 15.45
C ILE A 159 -10.49 30.06 15.41
N THR A 160 -11.17 29.26 16.25
CA THR A 160 -12.64 29.23 16.30
C THR A 160 -13.24 30.21 17.31
N ALA A 161 -12.40 30.95 18.07
CA ALA A 161 -12.86 31.82 19.13
C ALA A 161 -13.81 32.94 18.66
N ASP A 162 -13.55 33.55 17.50
CA ASP A 162 -14.42 34.57 16.91
C ASP A 162 -15.73 33.93 16.40
N HIS A 163 -15.62 32.80 15.70
CA HIS A 163 -16.77 32.05 15.17
C HIS A 163 -17.78 31.67 16.27
N PHE A 164 -17.31 31.10 17.38
CA PHE A 164 -18.19 30.73 18.50
C PHE A 164 -18.69 31.94 19.28
N MET A 165 -17.94 33.05 19.31
CA MET A 165 -18.44 34.31 19.86
C MET A 165 -19.63 34.83 19.05
N GLU A 166 -19.57 34.75 17.72
CA GLU A 166 -20.69 35.13 16.85
C GLU A 166 -21.89 34.19 17.01
N CYS A 167 -21.65 32.87 17.09
CA CYS A 167 -22.72 31.88 17.18
C CYS A 167 -23.42 31.82 18.56
N TYR A 168 -22.67 32.00 19.64
CA TYR A 168 -23.14 31.77 21.02
C TYR A 168 -23.04 32.99 21.95
N GLY A 169 -22.43 34.09 21.51
CA GLY A 169 -22.23 35.30 22.31
C GLY A 169 -21.25 35.13 23.48
N LYS A 170 -20.49 34.02 23.52
CA LYS A 170 -19.55 33.69 24.60
C LYS A 170 -18.23 33.18 24.03
N LYS A 171 -17.14 33.35 24.78
CA LYS A 171 -15.83 32.73 24.49
C LYS A 171 -15.50 31.66 25.53
N ALA A 172 -14.94 30.54 25.08
CA ALA A 172 -14.38 29.53 25.97
C ALA A 172 -12.99 29.98 26.44
N ARG A 173 -12.73 29.85 27.73
CA ARG A 173 -11.39 30.01 28.32
C ARG A 173 -10.72 28.64 28.34
N PHE A 174 -9.57 28.52 27.72
CA PHE A 174 -8.85 27.25 27.63
C PHE A 174 -7.39 27.40 28.04
N PHE A 175 -6.82 26.36 28.63
CA PHE A 175 -5.41 26.31 28.99
C PHE A 175 -4.87 24.88 28.95
N ILE A 176 -3.55 24.77 28.81
CA ILE A 176 -2.83 23.50 28.89
C ILE A 176 -2.47 23.27 30.35
N TYR A 177 -2.84 22.11 30.90
CA TYR A 177 -2.46 21.76 32.25
C TYR A 177 -0.93 21.68 32.41
N ASN A 178 -0.39 22.39 33.39
CA ASN A 178 1.02 22.33 33.78
C ASN A 178 1.09 22.28 35.31
N SER A 179 1.73 21.23 35.84
CA SER A 179 1.89 21.01 37.29
C SER A 179 2.63 22.14 38.01
N SER A 180 3.41 22.94 37.27
CA SER A 180 4.17 24.07 37.83
C SER A 180 3.38 25.39 37.85
N ASN A 181 2.19 25.47 37.22
CA ASN A 181 1.41 26.71 37.12
C ASN A 181 -0.01 26.52 37.68
N LEU A 182 -0.13 26.57 39.00
CA LEU A 182 -1.39 26.32 39.72
C LEU A 182 -2.40 27.48 39.64
N ASN A 183 -1.99 28.68 39.22
CA ASN A 183 -2.88 29.85 39.12
C ASN A 183 -3.99 29.66 38.08
N GLN A 184 -3.70 28.95 36.99
CA GLN A 184 -4.69 28.63 35.95
C GLN A 184 -5.75 27.65 36.47
N LEU A 185 -5.36 26.76 37.38
CA LEU A 185 -6.27 25.81 38.00
C LEU A 185 -7.24 26.51 38.97
N ASP A 186 -6.74 27.50 39.71
CA ASP A 186 -7.58 28.31 40.59
C ASP A 186 -8.65 29.07 39.79
N SER A 187 -8.22 29.67 38.66
CA SER A 187 -9.11 30.36 37.71
C SER A 187 -10.13 29.41 37.07
N PHE A 188 -9.73 28.16 36.80
CA PHE A 188 -10.63 27.12 36.29
C PHE A 188 -11.75 26.80 37.27
N SER A 189 -11.53 26.89 38.59
CA SER A 189 -12.57 26.59 39.60
C SER A 189 -13.46 27.82 39.89
N SER A 190 -12.87 29.01 40.05
CA SER A 190 -13.62 30.23 40.43
C SER A 190 -14.49 30.82 39.31
N ASN A 191 -14.13 30.65 38.03
CA ASN A 191 -14.80 31.35 36.95
C ASN A 191 -16.11 30.67 36.48
N SER A 192 -17.20 31.42 36.33
CA SER A 192 -18.51 30.88 35.91
C SER A 192 -18.70 30.67 34.40
N GLY A 193 -17.79 31.18 33.57
CA GLY A 193 -17.80 30.98 32.11
C GLY A 193 -17.42 29.57 31.68
N ILE A 194 -17.42 29.31 30.37
CA ILE A 194 -16.98 28.02 29.82
C ILE A 194 -15.47 27.92 30.00
N ASN A 195 -15.02 26.98 30.83
CA ASN A 195 -13.62 26.73 31.13
C ASN A 195 -13.21 25.32 30.67
N VAL A 196 -12.12 25.24 29.93
CA VAL A 196 -11.62 24.00 29.31
C VAL A 196 -10.17 23.77 29.72
N MET A 197 -9.91 22.63 30.33
CA MET A 197 -8.54 22.17 30.63
C MET A 197 -8.11 21.13 29.60
N ILE A 198 -6.96 21.32 28.95
CA ILE A 198 -6.42 20.37 27.96
C ILE A 198 -5.24 19.60 28.58
N ILE A 199 -5.30 18.26 28.55
CA ILE A 199 -4.30 17.37 29.14
C ILE A 199 -3.85 16.28 28.16
N ASN A 200 -2.55 15.90 28.18
CA ASN A 200 -2.05 14.76 27.41
C ASN A 200 -1.72 13.55 28.30
N THR A 201 -2.00 12.34 27.82
CA THR A 201 -1.87 11.09 28.62
C THR A 201 -0.46 10.83 29.14
N GLN A 202 0.60 11.17 28.40
CA GLN A 202 1.99 10.94 28.81
C GLN A 202 2.38 11.79 30.04
N ALA A 203 2.15 13.10 29.99
CA ALA A 203 2.39 13.98 31.13
C ALA A 203 1.46 13.64 32.30
N PHE A 204 0.25 13.16 31.99
CA PHE A 204 -0.75 12.76 32.95
C PHE A 204 -0.38 11.45 33.69
N ALA A 205 0.03 10.40 32.98
CA ALA A 205 0.41 9.10 33.57
C ALA A 205 1.72 9.18 34.37
N ALA A 206 2.68 9.99 33.92
CA ALA A 206 3.91 10.25 34.66
C ALA A 206 3.66 11.06 35.94
N SER A 207 2.73 12.03 35.90
CA SER A 207 2.40 12.86 37.06
C SER A 207 1.49 12.17 38.08
N MET A 208 0.60 11.27 37.64
CA MET A 208 -0.49 10.73 38.47
C MET A 208 -0.22 9.36 39.13
N ASN A 209 0.99 8.80 39.05
CA ASN A 209 1.29 7.48 39.64
C ASN A 209 1.58 7.57 41.17
N GLU A 210 0.55 7.32 41.97
CA GLU A 210 0.55 7.51 43.44
C GLU A 210 1.61 6.64 44.15
N ASP A 211 1.84 5.40 43.68
CA ASP A 211 2.83 4.47 44.24
C ASP A 211 4.29 4.94 44.07
N LYS A 212 4.53 5.82 43.09
CA LYS A 212 5.84 6.45 42.82
C LYS A 212 6.00 7.83 43.47
N ASN A 213 4.92 8.38 44.03
CA ASN A 213 4.83 9.76 44.55
C ASN A 213 4.68 9.80 46.08
N VAL A 214 5.42 8.94 46.79
CA VAL A 214 5.49 8.92 48.27
C VAL A 214 6.65 9.80 48.76
N GLU A 215 6.45 10.55 49.84
CA GLU A 215 7.51 11.34 50.49
C GLU A 215 8.73 10.47 50.83
N GLY A 216 9.93 10.86 50.35
CA GLY A 216 11.19 10.17 50.61
C GLY A 216 11.75 9.25 49.51
N ARG A 217 11.05 9.04 48.38
CA ARG A 217 11.61 8.33 47.19
C ARG A 217 12.03 9.30 46.08
N LYS A 218 13.06 8.94 45.29
CA LYS A 218 13.52 9.64 44.06
C LYS A 218 12.48 9.54 42.93
N GLY A 219 11.32 10.18 43.09
CA GLY A 219 10.34 10.43 42.03
C GLY A 219 10.44 11.86 41.48
N ASP A 220 9.69 12.17 40.43
CA ASP A 220 9.69 13.49 39.78
C ASP A 220 9.03 14.56 40.68
N ALA A 221 9.71 15.67 40.95
CA ALA A 221 9.25 16.66 41.93
C ALA A 221 7.98 17.42 41.48
N ALA A 222 7.80 17.58 40.17
CA ALA A 222 6.66 18.23 39.55
C ALA A 222 5.39 17.34 39.58
N ALA A 223 5.56 16.02 39.44
CA ALA A 223 4.48 15.02 39.52
C ALA A 223 3.81 14.98 40.90
N ARG A 224 4.60 15.15 41.97
CA ARG A 224 4.10 15.15 43.35
C ARG A 224 3.13 16.29 43.65
N ILE A 225 3.20 17.40 42.91
CA ILE A 225 2.46 18.65 43.20
C ILE A 225 0.94 18.43 43.18
N ILE A 226 0.44 17.55 42.32
CA ILE A 226 -1.02 17.34 42.14
C ILE A 226 -1.69 16.62 43.33
N TYR A 227 -0.92 15.86 44.11
CA TYR A 227 -1.39 15.05 45.24
C TYR A 227 -0.92 15.53 46.62
N THR A 228 0.05 16.46 46.67
CA THR A 228 0.57 17.02 47.93
C THR A 228 -0.12 18.32 48.27
N LYS A 229 -0.32 18.58 49.57
CA LYS A 229 -0.77 19.88 50.08
C LYS A 229 0.36 20.89 49.88
N ARG A 230 0.04 22.06 49.32
CA ARG A 230 1.04 23.10 49.01
C ARG A 230 0.66 24.42 49.62
N ASP A 231 1.56 25.00 50.40
CA ASP A 231 1.37 26.32 51.04
C ASP A 231 1.09 27.41 49.99
N GLU A 232 1.76 27.37 48.83
CA GLU A 232 1.54 28.27 47.68
C GLU A 232 0.15 28.11 47.03
N PHE A 233 -0.59 27.05 47.36
CA PHE A 233 -1.95 26.77 46.91
C PHE A 233 -2.93 26.62 48.10
N GLY A 234 -2.63 27.29 49.21
CA GLY A 234 -3.45 27.29 50.42
C GLY A 234 -3.46 25.93 51.15
N SER A 235 -2.41 25.13 51.10
CA SER A 235 -2.38 23.78 51.70
C SER A 235 -3.45 22.82 51.14
N ARG A 236 -3.95 23.06 49.92
CA ARG A 236 -4.94 22.22 49.22
C ARG A 236 -4.25 21.25 48.26
N ARG A 237 -4.94 20.16 47.92
CA ARG A 237 -4.51 19.23 46.86
C ARG A 237 -5.19 19.63 45.54
N PRO A 238 -4.43 19.94 44.47
CA PRO A 238 -5.00 20.27 43.16
C PRO A 238 -6.02 19.26 42.61
N ILE A 239 -5.81 17.95 42.85
CA ILE A 239 -6.76 16.90 42.44
C ILE A 239 -8.15 17.07 43.07
N ASP A 240 -8.23 17.46 44.34
CA ASP A 240 -9.50 17.61 45.06
C ASP A 240 -10.29 18.80 44.52
N VAL A 241 -9.58 19.88 44.14
CA VAL A 241 -10.19 21.06 43.52
C VAL A 241 -10.76 20.72 42.15
N ILE A 242 -10.05 19.92 41.34
CA ILE A 242 -10.57 19.45 40.04
C ILE A 242 -11.81 18.58 40.26
N ALA A 243 -11.75 17.64 41.20
CA ALA A 243 -12.83 16.71 41.49
C ALA A 243 -14.09 17.41 42.03
N ALA A 244 -13.93 18.48 42.82
CA ALA A 244 -15.03 19.29 43.34
C ALA A 244 -15.83 19.99 42.22
N ASN A 245 -15.18 20.32 41.09
CA ASN A 245 -15.81 21.00 39.97
C ASN A 245 -16.73 20.09 39.12
N ARG A 246 -16.67 18.75 39.30
CA ARG A 246 -17.40 17.74 38.52
C ARG A 246 -17.29 17.94 37.00
N PRO A 247 -16.07 17.90 36.44
CA PRO A 247 -15.85 18.18 35.02
C PRO A 247 -16.52 17.14 34.11
N ILE A 248 -16.87 17.55 32.90
CA ILE A 248 -17.22 16.63 31.81
C ILE A 248 -15.93 16.26 31.07
N LEU A 249 -15.68 14.97 30.86
CA LEU A 249 -14.50 14.48 30.16
C LEU A 249 -14.80 14.32 28.67
N ILE A 250 -13.89 14.81 27.83
CA ILE A 250 -13.88 14.59 26.38
C ILE A 250 -12.59 13.86 26.06
N LEU A 251 -12.70 12.60 25.62
CA LEU A 251 -11.57 11.77 25.21
C LEU A 251 -11.46 11.78 23.69
N ASP A 252 -10.34 12.29 23.17
CA ASP A 252 -10.05 12.31 21.74
C ASP A 252 -9.08 11.17 21.39
N GLU A 253 -9.48 10.25 20.52
CA GLU A 253 -8.77 8.99 20.21
C GLU A 253 -8.49 8.11 21.47
N PRO A 254 -9.54 7.69 22.21
CA PRO A 254 -9.44 6.90 23.44
C PRO A 254 -8.72 5.55 23.27
N GLN A 255 -8.77 4.94 22.08
CA GLN A 255 -8.08 3.68 21.77
C GLN A 255 -6.55 3.78 21.88
N LYS A 256 -6.00 4.99 21.89
CA LYS A 256 -4.56 5.26 22.09
C LYS A 256 -4.20 5.59 23.54
N MET A 257 -5.16 5.61 24.46
CA MET A 257 -4.96 6.03 25.85
C MET A 257 -4.59 4.90 26.83
N GLY A 258 -4.22 3.73 26.32
CA GLY A 258 -3.85 2.54 27.10
C GLY A 258 -5.04 1.61 27.37
N LYS A 259 -4.75 0.36 27.74
CA LYS A 259 -5.77 -0.66 28.03
C LYS A 259 -6.60 -0.32 29.29
N GLU A 260 -7.70 -1.04 29.49
CA GLU A 260 -8.46 -1.03 30.75
C GLU A 260 -7.52 -1.23 31.95
N ASP A 261 -7.79 -0.53 33.04
CA ASP A 261 -6.97 -0.47 34.26
C ASP A 261 -5.56 0.14 34.13
N SER A 262 -5.24 0.77 33.00
CA SER A 262 -4.04 1.59 32.88
C SER A 262 -3.98 2.72 33.93
N ALA A 263 -2.76 3.17 34.24
CA ALA A 263 -2.54 4.29 35.18
C ALA A 263 -3.32 5.55 34.78
N THR A 264 -3.49 5.79 33.47
CA THR A 264 -4.28 6.89 32.91
C THR A 264 -5.76 6.75 33.29
N GLN A 265 -6.37 5.58 33.07
CA GLN A 265 -7.78 5.33 33.38
C GLN A 265 -8.07 5.47 34.88
N LYS A 266 -7.18 4.93 35.73
CA LYS A 266 -7.29 5.10 37.20
C LYS A 266 -7.19 6.56 37.63
N ALA A 267 -6.36 7.35 36.97
CA ALA A 267 -6.23 8.77 37.25
C ALA A 267 -7.45 9.58 36.78
N LEU A 268 -8.06 9.24 35.64
CA LEU A 268 -9.28 9.89 35.16
C LEU A 268 -10.46 9.70 36.12
N LYS A 269 -10.58 8.51 36.76
CA LYS A 269 -11.58 8.25 37.81
C LYS A 269 -11.47 9.23 38.99
N LYS A 270 -10.26 9.67 39.34
CA LYS A 270 -10.02 10.61 40.45
C LYS A 270 -10.57 12.01 40.20
N PHE A 271 -10.87 12.38 38.96
CA PHE A 271 -11.50 13.66 38.64
C PHE A 271 -12.99 13.72 38.97
N ASN A 272 -13.59 12.63 39.44
CA ASN A 272 -15.02 12.54 39.75
C ASN A 272 -15.89 13.16 38.62
N PRO A 273 -15.72 12.69 37.38
CA PRO A 273 -16.34 13.32 36.23
C PRO A 273 -17.87 13.14 36.24
N LEU A 274 -18.60 14.08 35.64
CA LEU A 274 -20.06 13.99 35.53
C LEU A 274 -20.47 12.86 34.56
N PHE A 275 -19.85 12.84 33.38
CA PHE A 275 -19.94 11.80 32.36
C PHE A 275 -18.77 11.95 31.38
N THR A 276 -18.62 10.99 30.47
CA THR A 276 -17.53 10.93 29.49
C THR A 276 -18.06 10.87 28.06
N LEU A 277 -17.44 11.64 27.16
CA LEU A 277 -17.70 11.64 25.72
C LEU A 277 -16.44 11.16 24.98
N ASN A 278 -16.57 10.08 24.23
CA ASN A 278 -15.49 9.47 23.47
C ASN A 278 -15.63 9.82 21.99
N TYR A 279 -14.67 10.55 21.44
CA TYR A 279 -14.61 10.91 20.03
C TYR A 279 -13.51 10.10 19.33
N SER A 280 -13.88 9.27 18.36
CA SER A 280 -12.91 8.54 17.54
C SER A 280 -13.46 8.21 16.16
N ALA A 281 -12.57 7.84 15.25
CA ALA A 281 -12.98 7.08 14.06
C ALA A 281 -13.14 5.58 14.36
N THR A 282 -12.49 5.06 15.42
CA THR A 282 -12.50 3.63 15.74
C THR A 282 -12.52 3.40 17.26
N HIS A 283 -13.54 2.72 17.77
CA HIS A 283 -13.62 2.36 19.19
C HIS A 283 -13.09 0.94 19.39
N ALA A 284 -12.00 0.81 20.17
CA ALA A 284 -11.50 -0.51 20.57
C ALA A 284 -12.41 -1.18 21.62
N ASN A 285 -12.99 -0.37 22.50
CA ASN A 285 -14.01 -0.79 23.48
C ASN A 285 -15.29 -0.01 23.17
N GLN A 286 -16.41 -0.72 23.03
CA GLN A 286 -17.72 -0.12 22.74
C GLN A 286 -18.48 0.14 24.04
N HIS A 287 -18.98 1.37 24.20
CA HIS A 287 -19.91 1.79 25.26
C HIS A 287 -21.29 2.06 24.64
N ASN A 288 -21.96 3.16 25.01
CA ASN A 288 -23.21 3.56 24.37
C ASN A 288 -22.93 4.44 23.14
N LEU A 289 -23.02 3.85 21.94
CA LEU A 289 -22.86 4.54 20.67
C LEU A 289 -24.08 5.41 20.34
N ILE A 290 -23.87 6.72 20.22
CA ILE A 290 -24.97 7.68 19.99
C ILE A 290 -24.90 8.36 18.63
N TYR A 291 -23.78 8.31 17.93
CA TYR A 291 -23.65 8.89 16.60
C TYR A 291 -22.61 8.13 15.79
N VAL A 292 -22.90 7.88 14.51
CA VAL A 292 -22.03 7.18 13.57
C VAL A 292 -21.93 7.98 12.28
N LEU A 293 -20.70 8.28 11.88
CA LEU A 293 -20.34 8.75 10.55
C LEU A 293 -19.07 8.00 10.14
N ASP A 294 -19.26 6.82 9.56
CA ASP A 294 -18.16 5.94 9.15
C ASP A 294 -17.47 6.42 7.85
N ALA A 295 -16.43 5.69 7.43
CA ALA A 295 -15.65 5.98 6.23
C ALA A 295 -16.51 6.11 4.97
N LEU A 296 -17.50 5.23 4.87
CA LEU A 296 -18.34 5.05 3.71
C LEU A 296 -19.34 6.20 3.61
N ASP A 297 -19.97 6.55 4.73
CA ASP A 297 -20.91 7.66 4.82
C ASP A 297 -20.21 9.00 4.58
N ALA A 298 -19.00 9.18 5.15
CA ALA A 298 -18.21 10.38 4.91
C ALA A 298 -17.85 10.54 3.43
N TYR A 299 -17.50 9.44 2.75
CA TYR A 299 -17.21 9.43 1.32
C TYR A 299 -18.46 9.72 0.47
N ASN A 300 -19.54 8.98 0.70
CA ASN A 300 -20.79 9.09 -0.06
C ASN A 300 -21.46 10.45 0.10
N LYS A 301 -21.40 11.04 1.31
CA LYS A 301 -21.84 12.43 1.57
C LYS A 301 -20.87 13.49 1.04
N ARG A 302 -19.78 13.08 0.36
CA ARG A 302 -18.76 13.95 -0.25
C ARG A 302 -18.09 14.90 0.76
N LEU A 303 -17.89 14.43 1.99
CA LEU A 303 -17.32 15.22 3.09
C LEU A 303 -15.79 15.15 3.13
N VAL A 304 -15.21 14.17 2.43
CA VAL A 304 -13.78 13.87 2.35
C VAL A 304 -13.33 13.74 0.89
N LYS A 305 -12.01 13.89 0.65
CA LYS A 305 -11.40 13.71 -0.67
C LYS A 305 -11.57 12.29 -1.18
N LYS A 306 -11.65 12.16 -2.49
CA LYS A 306 -11.54 10.88 -3.21
C LYS A 306 -10.10 10.40 -3.25
N ILE A 307 -9.87 9.10 -3.10
CA ILE A 307 -8.53 8.52 -3.17
C ILE A 307 -8.26 8.01 -4.59
N GLU A 308 -7.11 8.38 -5.13
CA GLU A 308 -6.50 7.77 -6.30
C GLU A 308 -5.20 7.09 -5.89
N VAL A 309 -4.96 5.86 -6.32
CA VAL A 309 -3.72 5.13 -6.02
C VAL A 309 -2.91 4.97 -7.28
N LYS A 310 -1.62 5.28 -7.21
CA LYS A 310 -0.60 4.99 -8.22
C LYS A 310 0.42 4.00 -7.66
N GLY A 311 0.46 2.79 -8.23
CA GLY A 311 1.47 1.76 -7.95
C GLY A 311 2.46 1.62 -9.10
N PHE A 312 3.63 1.05 -8.81
CA PHE A 312 4.74 0.98 -9.77
C PHE A 312 5.25 -0.44 -9.93
N GLU A 313 5.56 -0.81 -11.17
CA GLU A 313 6.30 -2.03 -11.50
C GLU A 313 7.47 -1.67 -12.42
N VAL A 314 8.69 -1.94 -11.97
CA VAL A 314 9.90 -1.75 -12.79
C VAL A 314 10.15 -3.02 -13.61
N LYS A 315 10.41 -2.85 -14.91
CA LYS A 315 10.72 -3.90 -15.89
C LYS A 315 12.07 -3.61 -16.54
N ASN A 316 12.75 -4.68 -16.97
CA ASN A 316 14.07 -4.64 -17.58
C ASN A 316 15.18 -4.14 -16.63
N LEU A 317 15.31 -4.81 -15.47
CA LEU A 317 16.44 -4.59 -14.55
C LEU A 317 17.77 -4.72 -15.29
N ARG A 318 18.73 -3.84 -14.96
CA ARG A 318 20.00 -3.73 -15.68
C ARG A 318 20.99 -4.85 -15.34
N GLY A 319 20.79 -5.54 -14.21
CA GLY A 319 21.70 -6.59 -13.74
C GLY A 319 23.15 -6.10 -13.60
N THR A 320 23.32 -4.82 -13.26
CA THR A 320 24.62 -4.15 -13.12
C THR A 320 25.02 -3.94 -11.66
N ASP A 321 24.11 -4.17 -10.72
CA ASP A 321 24.23 -3.69 -9.34
C ASP A 321 24.05 -4.84 -8.34
N LYS A 322 24.84 -4.81 -7.26
CA LYS A 322 25.05 -5.95 -6.36
C LYS A 322 23.86 -6.22 -5.42
N TYR A 323 22.71 -6.66 -5.93
CA TYR A 323 21.52 -6.90 -5.11
C TYR A 323 21.67 -8.15 -4.20
N LEU A 324 21.56 -7.98 -2.88
CA LEU A 324 21.46 -9.07 -1.90
C LEU A 324 20.49 -8.70 -0.78
N TYR A 325 19.50 -9.53 -0.50
CA TYR A 325 18.60 -9.38 0.64
C TYR A 325 18.61 -10.62 1.54
N LEU A 326 18.94 -10.45 2.82
CA LEU A 326 18.92 -11.55 3.80
C LEU A 326 17.58 -11.59 4.54
N GLU A 327 16.67 -12.47 4.12
CA GLU A 327 15.33 -12.63 4.73
C GLU A 327 15.42 -13.29 6.12
N SER A 328 16.12 -14.43 6.21
CA SER A 328 16.19 -15.20 7.45
C SER A 328 17.38 -16.15 7.48
N ILE A 329 17.81 -16.48 8.70
CA ILE A 329 18.76 -17.57 8.94
C ILE A 329 17.95 -18.77 9.43
N ILE A 330 18.01 -19.86 8.67
CA ILE A 330 17.34 -21.12 8.96
C ILE A 330 18.25 -21.92 9.88
N ILE A 331 17.80 -22.11 11.13
CA ILE A 331 18.49 -22.92 12.13
C ILE A 331 17.78 -24.27 12.20
N SER A 332 18.53 -25.36 12.06
CA SER A 332 18.02 -26.72 12.17
C SER A 332 18.85 -27.51 13.16
N PRO A 333 18.27 -28.41 13.98
CA PRO A 333 19.04 -29.29 14.85
C PRO A 333 19.96 -30.27 14.09
N LYS A 334 19.69 -30.48 12.79
CA LYS A 334 20.39 -31.47 11.95
C LYS A 334 21.41 -30.86 10.99
N ASN A 335 21.37 -29.55 10.74
CA ASN A 335 22.20 -28.88 9.74
C ASN A 335 22.81 -27.60 10.32
N PRO A 336 24.01 -27.18 9.87
CA PRO A 336 24.56 -25.88 10.22
C PRO A 336 23.61 -24.73 9.82
N PRO A 337 23.75 -23.53 10.43
CA PRO A 337 22.94 -22.36 10.10
C PRO A 337 23.04 -22.03 8.60
N ARG A 338 21.89 -21.83 7.96
CA ARG A 338 21.80 -21.49 6.53
C ARG A 338 21.14 -20.15 6.33
N ALA A 339 21.61 -19.38 5.36
CA ALA A 339 21.07 -18.05 5.08
C ALA A 339 20.10 -18.14 3.89
N LYS A 340 18.84 -17.73 4.07
CA LYS A 340 17.89 -17.57 2.97
C LYS A 340 18.06 -16.15 2.43
N VAL A 341 18.68 -16.04 1.26
CA VAL A 341 19.08 -14.78 0.61
C VAL A 341 18.38 -14.65 -0.73
N GLU A 342 17.77 -13.49 -1.00
CA GLU A 342 17.31 -13.11 -2.33
C GLU A 342 18.46 -12.49 -3.12
N LEU A 343 18.67 -12.97 -4.34
CA LEU A 343 19.66 -12.43 -5.25
C LEU A 343 19.14 -12.44 -6.68
N GLU A 344 19.77 -11.65 -7.55
CA GLU A 344 19.49 -11.67 -8.97
C GLU A 344 20.15 -12.89 -9.64
N VAL A 345 19.37 -13.61 -10.43
CA VAL A 345 19.79 -14.81 -11.15
C VAL A 345 19.56 -14.60 -12.65
N LYS A 346 20.56 -14.99 -13.44
CA LYS A 346 20.53 -14.91 -14.90
C LYS A 346 19.66 -16.03 -15.49
N HIS A 347 18.64 -15.65 -16.27
CA HIS A 347 17.79 -16.56 -17.05
C HIS A 347 17.86 -16.27 -18.55
N GLN A 348 17.36 -17.20 -19.38
CA GLN A 348 17.31 -17.02 -20.85
C GLN A 348 16.45 -15.83 -21.30
N SER A 349 15.48 -15.40 -20.48
CA SER A 349 14.56 -14.30 -20.77
C SER A 349 14.91 -12.98 -20.07
N GLY A 350 16.06 -12.89 -19.39
CA GLY A 350 16.49 -11.73 -18.60
C GLY A 350 16.88 -12.09 -17.16
N THR A 351 17.14 -11.07 -16.34
CA THR A 351 17.51 -11.23 -14.93
C THR A 351 16.27 -11.21 -14.03
N LYS A 352 16.20 -12.10 -13.03
CA LYS A 352 15.10 -12.15 -12.05
C LYS A 352 15.64 -12.30 -10.63
N ARG A 353 14.93 -11.75 -9.64
CA ARG A 353 15.22 -11.94 -8.22
C ARG A 353 14.63 -13.27 -7.73
N GLU A 354 15.42 -14.08 -7.06
CA GLU A 354 15.03 -15.38 -6.51
C GLU A 354 15.64 -15.60 -5.13
N PHE A 355 14.86 -16.21 -4.22
CA PHE A 355 15.39 -16.70 -2.95
C PHE A 355 16.22 -17.97 -3.15
N ARG A 356 17.47 -17.94 -2.67
CA ARG A 356 18.36 -19.10 -2.55
C ARG A 356 18.73 -19.31 -1.09
N THR A 357 18.84 -20.57 -0.71
CA THR A 357 19.40 -20.94 0.60
C THR A 357 20.89 -21.16 0.41
N LEU A 358 21.70 -20.39 1.15
CA LEU A 358 23.15 -20.39 1.10
C LEU A 358 23.73 -21.07 2.34
N ASP A 359 24.72 -21.92 2.10
CA ASP A 359 25.58 -22.57 3.08
C ASP A 359 26.93 -21.83 3.20
N VAL A 360 27.69 -22.09 4.27
CA VAL A 360 29.06 -21.57 4.40
C VAL A 360 29.93 -22.14 3.27
N SER A 361 30.72 -21.29 2.62
CA SER A 361 31.53 -21.55 1.41
C SER A 361 30.79 -21.49 0.08
N ASP A 362 29.48 -21.17 0.06
CA ASP A 362 28.77 -20.98 -1.20
C ASP A 362 29.24 -19.72 -1.93
N ASN A 363 29.38 -19.82 -3.25
CA ASN A 363 29.83 -18.75 -4.12
C ASN A 363 28.68 -18.22 -4.99
N LEU A 364 28.29 -16.97 -4.73
CA LEU A 364 27.14 -16.32 -5.35
C LEU A 364 27.33 -16.10 -6.85
N TYR A 365 28.56 -16.02 -7.35
CA TYR A 365 28.83 -15.91 -8.78
C TYR A 365 28.29 -17.13 -9.53
N TYR A 366 28.51 -18.35 -9.03
CA TYR A 366 28.01 -19.55 -9.70
C TYR A 366 26.51 -19.76 -9.46
N ILE A 367 26.00 -19.39 -8.28
CA ILE A 367 24.58 -19.54 -7.92
C ILE A 367 23.69 -18.60 -8.75
N SER A 368 24.18 -17.40 -9.08
CA SER A 368 23.48 -16.40 -9.89
C SER A 368 23.52 -16.67 -11.41
N GLY A 369 24.20 -17.73 -11.87
CA GLY A 369 24.42 -17.96 -13.29
C GLY A 369 25.50 -17.06 -13.89
N GLU A 370 26.59 -16.86 -13.14
CA GLU A 370 27.81 -16.14 -13.55
C GLU A 370 27.65 -14.63 -13.77
N MET A 371 26.79 -14.00 -12.96
CA MET A 371 26.63 -12.54 -12.97
C MET A 371 27.85 -11.86 -12.34
N GLU A 372 28.48 -10.93 -13.06
CA GLU A 372 29.73 -10.28 -12.64
C GLU A 372 29.61 -9.48 -11.34
N GLN A 373 28.41 -8.99 -11.00
CA GLN A 373 28.17 -8.27 -9.74
C GLN A 373 28.46 -9.12 -8.48
N TYR A 374 28.36 -10.45 -8.57
CA TYR A 374 28.62 -11.38 -7.45
C TYR A 374 30.03 -11.98 -7.45
N LYS A 375 30.93 -11.50 -8.31
CA LYS A 375 32.30 -12.00 -8.36
C LYS A 375 33.07 -11.62 -7.09
N GLY A 376 33.59 -12.64 -6.39
CA GLY A 376 34.26 -12.49 -5.10
C GLY A 376 33.36 -12.61 -3.87
N PHE A 377 32.05 -12.80 -4.06
CA PHE A 377 31.11 -13.08 -2.96
C PHE A 377 31.06 -14.59 -2.67
N VAL A 378 31.90 -15.03 -1.75
CA VAL A 378 31.85 -16.38 -1.16
C VAL A 378 31.47 -16.24 0.30
N VAL A 379 30.47 -16.98 0.76
CA VAL A 379 30.02 -16.94 2.16
C VAL A 379 31.15 -17.45 3.06
N SER A 380 31.69 -16.60 3.92
CA SER A 380 32.74 -16.96 4.87
C SER A 380 32.16 -17.43 6.21
N GLU A 381 31.11 -16.78 6.69
CA GLU A 381 30.48 -17.07 7.98
C GLU A 381 28.99 -16.71 7.97
N ILE A 382 28.18 -17.52 8.66
CA ILE A 382 26.75 -17.26 8.92
C ILE A 382 26.56 -17.29 10.44
N ASP A 383 26.36 -16.12 11.04
CA ASP A 383 26.13 -15.98 12.47
C ASP A 383 24.62 -15.88 12.79
N PRO A 384 23.99 -16.94 13.34
CA PRO A 384 22.57 -16.94 13.71
C PRO A 384 22.24 -16.07 14.92
N ILE A 385 23.22 -15.70 15.76
CA ILE A 385 23.01 -14.92 16.99
C ILE A 385 22.94 -13.43 16.67
N THR A 386 23.90 -12.94 15.89
CA THR A 386 23.92 -11.54 15.45
C THR A 386 23.07 -11.31 14.20
N GLY A 387 22.67 -12.38 13.51
CA GLY A 387 21.87 -12.32 12.30
C GLY A 387 22.65 -11.83 11.09
N VAL A 388 23.97 -12.08 11.03
CA VAL A 388 24.88 -11.53 10.01
C VAL A 388 25.48 -12.63 9.15
N VAL A 389 25.57 -12.38 7.85
CA VAL A 389 26.33 -13.19 6.89
C VAL A 389 27.54 -12.38 6.43
N THR A 390 28.72 -12.97 6.55
CA THR A 390 29.99 -12.36 6.12
C THR A 390 30.46 -13.03 4.84
N PHE A 391 31.05 -12.25 3.95
CA PHE A 391 31.64 -12.72 2.70
C PHE A 391 33.17 -12.61 2.73
N THR A 392 33.85 -13.44 1.94
CA THR A 392 35.33 -13.46 1.85
C THR A 392 35.95 -12.16 1.33
N ASN A 393 35.17 -11.32 0.66
CA ASN A 393 35.59 -10.01 0.18
C ASN A 393 35.52 -8.91 1.28
N GLY A 394 35.07 -9.26 2.49
CA GLY A 394 34.93 -8.34 3.62
C GLY A 394 33.54 -7.69 3.74
N ASP A 395 32.64 -7.91 2.79
CA ASP A 395 31.27 -7.43 2.85
C ASP A 395 30.46 -8.23 3.88
N THR A 396 29.51 -7.58 4.56
CA THR A 396 28.61 -8.22 5.53
C THR A 396 27.18 -7.79 5.28
N ILE A 397 26.23 -8.70 5.41
CA ILE A 397 24.78 -8.42 5.29
C ILE A 397 24.07 -8.90 6.56
N ARG A 398 23.22 -8.07 7.16
CA ARG A 398 22.43 -8.48 8.33
C ARG A 398 21.01 -8.86 7.94
N LYS A 399 20.34 -9.60 8.81
CA LYS A 399 18.96 -10.03 8.61
C LYS A 399 18.05 -8.81 8.50
N GLY A 400 17.38 -8.68 7.35
CA GLY A 400 16.57 -7.52 6.99
C GLY A 400 17.32 -6.46 6.19
N ASP A 401 18.65 -6.54 6.07
CA ASP A 401 19.44 -5.62 5.25
C ASP A 401 19.37 -6.02 3.78
N VAL A 402 19.20 -5.01 2.93
CA VAL A 402 19.36 -5.11 1.49
C VAL A 402 20.67 -4.39 1.12
N THR A 403 21.54 -5.05 0.37
CA THR A 403 22.77 -4.44 -0.17
C THR A 403 22.63 -4.31 -1.68
N GLY A 404 23.05 -3.16 -2.25
CA GLY A 404 23.17 -2.91 -3.69
C GLY A 404 21.87 -2.85 -4.49
N ASP A 405 20.75 -2.44 -3.88
CA ASP A 405 19.47 -2.30 -4.58
C ASP A 405 19.34 -0.96 -5.33
N VAL A 406 19.99 -0.84 -6.48
CA VAL A 406 19.78 0.31 -7.39
C VAL A 406 18.37 0.30 -7.99
N SER A 407 17.64 -0.83 -7.95
CA SER A 407 16.21 -0.85 -8.31
C SER A 407 15.36 -0.13 -7.26
N GLU A 408 15.77 -0.09 -6.00
CA GLU A 408 15.11 0.74 -4.99
C GLU A 408 15.38 2.20 -5.25
N ASP A 409 16.62 2.62 -5.46
CA ASP A 409 16.95 4.02 -5.75
C ASP A 409 16.26 4.50 -7.03
N ASP A 410 16.25 3.66 -8.08
CA ASP A 410 15.50 3.92 -9.32
C ASP A 410 13.99 3.97 -9.07
N MET A 411 13.46 3.08 -8.22
CA MET A 411 12.04 3.10 -7.84
C MET A 411 11.70 4.35 -7.01
N ARG A 412 12.54 4.77 -6.06
CA ARG A 412 12.38 6.01 -5.28
C ARG A 412 12.46 7.23 -6.19
N ARG A 413 13.38 7.24 -7.15
CA ARG A 413 13.48 8.28 -8.18
C ARG A 413 12.22 8.35 -9.03
N VAL A 414 11.69 7.21 -9.47
CA VAL A 414 10.42 7.12 -10.21
C VAL A 414 9.26 7.63 -9.36
N GLN A 415 9.16 7.24 -8.08
CA GLN A 415 8.13 7.70 -7.16
C GLN A 415 8.20 9.22 -6.95
N ILE A 416 9.40 9.76 -6.72
CA ILE A 416 9.63 11.21 -6.57
C ILE A 416 9.22 11.93 -7.86
N ARG A 417 9.68 11.45 -9.02
CA ARG A 417 9.36 12.03 -10.32
C ARG A 417 7.85 12.02 -10.60
N GLU A 418 7.18 10.89 -10.39
CA GLU A 418 5.72 10.78 -10.61
C GLU A 418 4.93 11.65 -9.63
N THR A 419 5.42 11.81 -8.40
CA THR A 419 4.82 12.73 -7.42
C THR A 419 4.93 14.18 -7.89
N ILE A 420 6.07 14.58 -8.44
CA ILE A 420 6.27 15.93 -9.01
C ILE A 420 5.36 16.15 -10.22
N ILE A 421 5.26 15.17 -11.13
CA ILE A 421 4.37 15.24 -12.30
C ILE A 421 2.92 15.41 -11.83
N SER A 422 2.46 14.52 -10.94
CA SER A 422 1.08 14.58 -10.40
C SER A 422 0.81 15.90 -9.67
N HIS A 423 1.82 16.46 -9.01
CA HIS A 423 1.73 17.75 -8.36
C HIS A 423 1.55 18.90 -9.37
N PHE A 424 2.36 18.96 -10.44
CA PHE A 424 2.24 20.00 -11.46
C PHE A 424 0.92 19.92 -12.23
N GLU A 425 0.49 18.72 -12.61
CA GLU A 425 -0.82 18.53 -13.25
C GLU A 425 -1.94 19.08 -12.36
N LYS A 426 -1.95 18.70 -11.08
CA LYS A 426 -2.98 19.16 -10.14
C LYS A 426 -2.86 20.65 -9.82
N GLU A 427 -1.65 21.14 -9.63
CA GLU A 427 -1.42 22.54 -9.29
C GLU A 427 -1.80 23.48 -10.43
N GLN A 428 -1.54 23.09 -11.68
CA GLN A 428 -1.98 23.88 -12.84
C GLN A 428 -3.50 24.07 -12.86
N GLU A 429 -4.27 23.01 -12.57
CA GLU A 429 -5.73 23.09 -12.47
C GLU A 429 -6.18 24.00 -11.32
N LEU A 430 -5.59 23.80 -10.14
CA LEU A 430 -5.99 24.46 -8.89
C LEU A 430 -5.51 25.91 -8.78
N PHE A 431 -4.43 26.28 -9.47
CA PHE A 431 -3.84 27.62 -9.46
C PHE A 431 -4.86 28.67 -9.90
N LYS A 432 -5.64 28.38 -10.95
CA LYS A 432 -6.71 29.26 -11.46
C LYS A 432 -7.83 29.49 -10.46
N MET A 433 -8.06 28.52 -9.58
CA MET A 433 -9.07 28.59 -8.52
C MET A 433 -8.53 29.25 -7.25
N GLY A 434 -7.27 29.71 -7.26
CA GLY A 434 -6.60 30.28 -6.10
C GLY A 434 -6.40 29.27 -4.97
N ILE A 435 -6.26 27.98 -5.29
CA ILE A 435 -6.01 26.91 -4.33
C ILE A 435 -4.54 26.52 -4.45
N LYS A 436 -3.79 26.65 -3.35
CA LYS A 436 -2.40 26.23 -3.31
C LYS A 436 -2.32 24.71 -3.14
N THR A 437 -1.47 24.04 -3.91
CA THR A 437 -1.29 22.59 -3.86
C THR A 437 -0.10 22.23 -2.99
N LEU A 438 -0.24 21.21 -2.13
CA LEU A 438 0.85 20.68 -1.30
C LEU A 438 1.03 19.18 -1.54
N SER A 439 2.29 18.75 -1.55
CA SER A 439 2.70 17.34 -1.63
C SER A 439 3.45 16.93 -0.38
N LEU A 440 3.16 15.73 0.12
CA LEU A 440 3.80 15.18 1.29
C LEU A 440 4.60 13.90 0.97
N PHE A 441 5.87 13.90 1.35
CA PHE A 441 6.77 12.75 1.29
C PHE A 441 7.01 12.18 2.69
N PHE A 442 6.73 10.88 2.84
CA PHE A 442 7.15 10.10 4.00
C PHE A 442 8.46 9.39 3.68
N ILE A 443 9.53 9.75 4.39
CA ILE A 443 10.85 9.15 4.25
C ILE A 443 11.11 8.14 5.38
N ASP A 444 12.00 7.21 5.11
CA ASP A 444 12.46 6.15 6.01
C ASP A 444 13.57 6.60 6.96
N GLU A 445 14.41 7.56 6.56
CA GLU A 445 15.46 8.13 7.40
C GLU A 445 15.70 9.62 7.12
N VAL A 446 15.96 10.40 8.18
CA VAL A 446 16.28 11.84 8.06
C VAL A 446 17.57 12.07 7.27
N ALA A 447 18.57 11.19 7.44
CA ALA A 447 19.86 11.27 6.75
C ALA A 447 19.74 11.20 5.21
N LYS A 448 18.67 10.58 4.69
CA LYS A 448 18.40 10.53 3.25
C LYS A 448 17.89 11.86 2.69
N TYR A 449 17.42 12.78 3.53
CA TYR A 449 17.04 14.12 3.10
C TYR A 449 18.00 15.22 3.59
N ARG A 450 18.49 15.13 4.84
CA ARG A 450 19.36 16.13 5.47
C ARG A 450 20.60 15.48 6.07
N GLN A 451 21.77 15.99 5.73
CA GLN A 451 23.07 15.63 6.27
C GLN A 451 23.77 16.88 6.83
N TYR A 452 24.83 16.69 7.59
CA TYR A 452 25.65 17.76 8.16
C TYR A 452 27.13 17.46 7.85
N ASP A 453 27.89 18.48 7.47
CA ASP A 453 29.34 18.34 7.28
C ASP A 453 30.13 18.45 8.60
N GLU A 454 31.46 18.40 8.52
CA GLU A 454 32.36 18.47 9.68
C GLU A 454 32.27 19.82 10.41
N ASP A 455 31.85 20.89 9.73
CA ASP A 455 31.66 22.23 10.27
C ASP A 455 30.24 22.47 10.82
N GLY A 456 29.31 21.54 10.54
CA GLY A 456 27.93 21.55 11.04
C GLY A 456 26.93 22.23 10.09
N ASP A 457 27.32 22.51 8.84
CA ASP A 457 26.45 23.12 7.83
C ASP A 457 25.49 22.10 7.20
N GLU A 458 24.30 22.56 6.84
CA GLU A 458 23.23 21.70 6.29
C GLU A 458 23.52 21.28 4.83
N LEU A 459 23.68 19.98 4.61
CA LEU A 459 23.80 19.37 3.29
C LEU A 459 22.53 18.59 2.91
N LEU A 460 22.25 18.51 1.61
CA LEU A 460 21.17 17.67 1.09
C LEU A 460 21.60 16.20 1.07
N GLY A 461 20.75 15.36 1.65
CA GLY A 461 20.81 13.91 1.51
C GLY A 461 20.41 13.47 0.09
N GLU A 462 20.45 12.17 -0.12
CA GLU A 462 20.15 11.51 -1.39
C GLU A 462 18.79 11.91 -2.01
N TYR A 463 17.69 11.80 -1.26
CA TYR A 463 16.34 12.11 -1.72
C TYR A 463 16.15 13.60 -2.01
N GLY A 464 16.81 14.48 -1.25
CA GLY A 464 16.82 15.91 -1.53
C GLY A 464 17.47 16.23 -2.87
N LYS A 465 18.63 15.61 -3.15
CA LYS A 465 19.32 15.76 -4.44
C LYS A 465 18.52 15.19 -5.61
N ILE A 466 17.93 14.01 -5.44
CA ILE A 466 17.06 13.39 -6.46
C ILE A 466 15.86 14.29 -6.74
N PHE A 467 15.24 14.84 -5.70
CA PHE A 467 14.09 15.74 -5.84
C PHE A 467 14.44 16.98 -6.67
N GLU A 468 15.52 17.70 -6.33
CA GLU A 468 15.91 18.92 -7.07
C GLU A 468 16.20 18.62 -8.55
N GLN A 469 16.90 17.50 -8.83
CA GLN A 469 17.20 17.06 -10.19
C GLN A 469 15.94 16.73 -11.00
N GLU A 470 15.04 15.90 -10.44
CA GLU A 470 13.81 15.51 -11.11
C GLU A 470 12.84 16.68 -11.26
N TYR A 471 12.78 17.58 -10.27
CA TYR A 471 11.97 18.80 -10.34
C TYR A 471 12.40 19.68 -11.52
N MET A 472 13.70 19.96 -11.66
CA MET A 472 14.21 20.73 -12.80
C MET A 472 13.99 20.02 -14.14
N ALA A 473 14.17 18.69 -14.18
CA ALA A 473 13.96 17.91 -15.39
C ALA A 473 12.48 17.96 -15.85
N VAL A 474 11.55 17.69 -14.95
CA VAL A 474 10.11 17.74 -15.22
C VAL A 474 9.68 19.18 -15.58
N MET A 475 10.17 20.20 -14.86
CA MET A 475 9.89 21.60 -15.17
C MET A 475 10.27 21.94 -16.61
N ASN A 476 11.47 21.54 -17.05
CA ASN A 476 11.96 21.81 -18.40
C ASN A 476 11.17 21.05 -19.48
N GLU A 477 10.70 19.83 -19.18
CA GLU A 477 9.85 19.05 -20.09
C GLU A 477 8.47 19.69 -20.28
N TYR A 478 7.87 20.22 -19.21
CA TYR A 478 6.53 20.79 -19.23
C TYR A 478 6.49 22.26 -19.64
N ARG A 479 7.63 22.97 -19.62
CA ARG A 479 7.74 24.41 -19.87
C ARG A 479 7.06 24.91 -21.16
N SER A 480 7.01 24.09 -22.21
CA SER A 480 6.39 24.43 -23.49
C SER A 480 4.87 24.27 -23.53
N ILE A 481 4.29 23.56 -22.55
CA ILE A 481 2.87 23.18 -22.49
C ILE A 481 2.13 23.97 -21.39
N LEU A 482 2.86 24.48 -20.39
CA LEU A 482 2.28 25.24 -19.28
C LEU A 482 1.85 26.66 -19.70
N GLU A 483 0.82 27.16 -19.01
CA GLU A 483 0.32 28.52 -19.25
C GLU A 483 1.34 29.58 -18.80
N PRO A 484 1.37 30.77 -19.43
CA PRO A 484 2.37 31.80 -19.14
C PRO A 484 2.36 32.29 -17.69
N GLU A 485 1.18 32.49 -17.08
CA GLU A 485 1.05 32.96 -15.70
C GLU A 485 1.57 31.95 -14.68
N TYR A 486 1.22 30.67 -14.87
CA TYR A 486 1.71 29.58 -14.02
C TYR A 486 3.20 29.35 -14.22
N THR A 487 3.70 29.44 -15.46
CA THR A 487 5.14 29.37 -15.75
C THR A 487 5.91 30.51 -15.07
N ALA A 488 5.35 31.73 -15.02
CA ALA A 488 5.95 32.84 -14.30
C ALA A 488 5.99 32.59 -12.78
N TYR A 489 4.92 32.02 -12.21
CA TYR A 489 4.88 31.60 -10.81
C TYR A 489 5.99 30.57 -10.48
N LEU A 490 6.14 29.54 -11.32
CA LEU A 490 7.16 28.51 -11.12
C LEU A 490 8.60 29.05 -11.26
N ASN A 491 8.84 29.99 -12.16
CA ASN A 491 10.17 30.61 -12.35
C ASN A 491 10.53 31.65 -11.28
N ALA A 492 9.55 32.14 -10.50
CA ALA A 492 9.78 33.16 -9.48
C ALA A 492 10.46 32.63 -8.22
N THR A 493 10.56 31.30 -8.07
CA THR A 493 11.05 30.64 -6.85
C THR A 493 12.18 29.67 -7.20
N ASP A 494 13.25 29.70 -6.42
CA ASP A 494 14.34 28.73 -6.57
C ASP A 494 13.89 27.32 -6.14
N VAL A 495 14.45 26.29 -6.79
CA VAL A 495 14.07 24.90 -6.50
C VAL A 495 14.36 24.54 -5.04
N HIS A 496 15.40 25.11 -4.43
CA HIS A 496 15.74 24.87 -3.04
C HIS A 496 14.66 25.35 -2.06
N ASP A 497 13.90 26.39 -2.42
CA ASP A 497 12.86 26.98 -1.56
C ASP A 497 11.50 26.28 -1.68
N VAL A 498 11.29 25.49 -2.75
CA VAL A 498 9.99 24.82 -2.98
C VAL A 498 9.77 23.61 -2.08
N HIS A 499 10.82 23.07 -1.46
CA HIS A 499 10.73 21.91 -0.57
C HIS A 499 11.33 22.17 0.81
N LYS A 500 10.72 21.61 1.85
CA LYS A 500 11.26 21.67 3.22
C LYS A 500 11.13 20.33 3.94
N GLY A 501 12.17 19.99 4.68
CA GLY A 501 12.20 18.83 5.56
C GLY A 501 11.84 19.22 6.98
N TYR A 502 10.98 18.44 7.61
CA TYR A 502 10.59 18.65 9.00
C TYR A 502 10.83 17.38 9.82
N PHE A 503 11.84 17.46 10.69
CA PHE A 503 12.39 16.32 11.43
C PHE A 503 12.61 16.68 12.89
N SER A 504 12.69 15.66 13.75
CA SER A 504 13.11 15.80 15.14
C SER A 504 14.47 16.48 15.23
N ILE A 505 14.65 17.37 16.20
CA ILE A 505 15.90 18.12 16.41
C ILE A 505 16.53 17.65 17.73
N ASP A 506 17.82 17.31 17.70
CA ASP A 506 18.55 16.94 18.91
C ASP A 506 18.92 18.16 19.78
N LYS A 507 19.55 17.92 20.94
CA LYS A 507 19.97 19.02 21.84
C LYS A 507 21.04 19.94 21.26
N LYS A 508 21.69 19.55 20.15
CA LYS A 508 22.72 20.33 19.45
C LYS A 508 22.15 21.11 18.26
N GLY A 509 20.85 20.96 17.96
CA GLY A 509 20.20 21.64 16.84
C GLY A 509 20.21 20.85 15.53
N HIS A 510 20.66 19.59 15.52
CA HIS A 510 20.73 18.77 14.31
C HIS A 510 19.44 17.96 14.10
N SER A 511 19.03 17.82 12.84
CA SER A 511 17.91 16.97 12.43
C SER A 511 18.28 15.49 12.57
N VAL A 512 17.51 14.74 13.35
CA VAL A 512 17.77 13.33 13.69
C VAL A 512 16.51 12.46 13.56
N ASN A 513 16.70 11.15 13.39
CA ASN A 513 15.61 10.18 13.40
C ASN A 513 14.86 10.22 14.74
N SER A 514 13.53 10.11 14.72
CA SER A 514 12.72 10.09 15.95
C SER A 514 13.05 8.84 16.78
N SER A 515 13.40 9.02 18.06
CA SER A 515 13.66 7.88 18.93
C SER A 515 12.35 7.25 19.42
N VAL A 516 11.98 6.08 18.88
CA VAL A 516 10.83 5.29 19.38
C VAL A 516 11.36 4.27 20.40
N LYS A 517 10.91 4.33 21.66
CA LYS A 517 11.28 3.32 22.67
C LYS A 517 10.54 2.00 22.41
N ARG A 518 11.25 0.86 22.57
CA ARG A 518 10.66 -0.50 22.49
C ARG A 518 9.44 -0.62 23.42
N GLY A 519 8.27 -0.88 22.85
CA GLY A 519 7.02 -1.13 23.59
C GLY A 519 6.03 0.06 23.67
N THR A 520 6.33 1.20 23.04
CA THR A 520 5.41 2.35 22.97
C THR A 520 5.40 2.95 21.56
N ASP A 521 4.23 3.15 20.96
CA ASP A 521 4.07 3.75 19.62
C ASP A 521 4.27 5.29 19.58
N MET A 522 4.72 5.90 20.68
CA MET A 522 4.75 7.37 20.87
C MET A 522 6.17 7.89 21.10
N SER A 523 6.56 8.97 20.40
CA SER A 523 7.85 9.69 20.53
C SER A 523 7.73 10.91 21.46
N ASP A 524 8.82 11.28 22.14
CA ASP A 524 8.95 12.40 23.10
C ASP A 524 9.44 13.73 22.46
N ASP A 525 9.50 13.84 21.13
CA ASP A 525 10.19 14.94 20.43
C ASP A 525 9.34 16.23 20.29
N ILE A 526 9.41 17.09 21.31
CA ILE A 526 8.61 18.33 21.46
C ILE A 526 9.05 19.47 20.51
N LEU A 527 10.34 19.60 20.19
CA LEU A 527 10.90 20.82 19.56
C LEU A 527 10.63 20.95 18.06
N ALA A 528 10.67 19.85 17.31
CA ALA A 528 10.40 19.87 15.87
C ALA A 528 8.93 20.16 15.53
N TYR A 529 8.04 19.78 16.44
CA TYR A 529 6.60 19.84 16.27
C TYR A 529 6.05 21.28 16.33
N ASP A 530 6.68 22.11 17.16
CA ASP A 530 6.31 23.50 17.38
C ASP A 530 6.44 24.37 16.12
N LEU A 531 7.40 24.07 15.23
CA LEU A 531 7.66 24.88 14.04
C LEU A 531 6.63 24.65 12.92
N ILE A 532 6.17 23.42 12.68
CA ILE A 532 5.16 23.13 11.65
C ILE A 532 3.77 23.58 12.08
N LEU A 533 3.35 23.21 13.30
CA LEU A 533 1.98 23.48 13.75
C LEU A 533 1.70 24.98 13.87
N LYS A 534 2.71 25.78 14.27
CA LYS A 534 2.60 27.25 14.30
C LYS A 534 2.49 27.85 12.90
N ASN A 535 3.11 27.23 11.89
CA ASN A 535 3.20 27.75 10.52
C ASN A 535 2.27 27.07 9.50
N LYS A 536 1.38 26.15 9.91
CA LYS A 536 0.52 25.38 8.99
C LYS A 536 -0.36 26.24 8.08
N GLU A 537 -0.81 27.40 8.58
CA GLU A 537 -1.64 28.35 7.82
C GLU A 537 -0.81 29.15 6.82
N ARG A 538 0.46 29.41 7.14
CA ARG A 538 1.41 30.05 6.23
C ARG A 538 1.70 29.17 5.02
N LEU A 539 1.73 27.84 5.19
CA LEU A 539 1.87 26.89 4.08
C LEU A 539 0.72 26.98 3.06
N LEU A 540 -0.46 27.48 3.46
CA LEU A 540 -1.60 27.69 2.54
C LEU A 540 -1.47 28.98 1.71
N SER A 541 -0.58 29.90 2.10
CA SER A 541 -0.33 31.15 1.38
C SER A 541 0.54 30.93 0.15
N PHE A 542 0.22 31.59 -0.95
CA PHE A 542 1.07 31.65 -2.15
C PHE A 542 2.37 32.45 -1.93
N GLU A 543 2.43 33.28 -0.88
CA GLU A 543 3.67 33.98 -0.48
C GLU A 543 4.71 33.03 0.12
N GLU A 544 4.29 31.88 0.64
CA GLU A 544 5.22 30.84 1.08
C GLU A 544 5.59 29.96 -0.13
N PRO A 545 6.86 29.92 -0.55
CA PRO A 545 7.29 29.15 -1.72
C PRO A 545 7.17 27.64 -1.54
N THR A 546 7.25 27.16 -0.30
CA THR A 546 7.23 25.73 0.02
C THR A 546 5.90 25.08 -0.36
N ARG A 547 6.02 23.99 -1.13
CA ARG A 547 4.92 23.16 -1.64
C ARG A 547 5.15 21.66 -1.46
N PHE A 548 6.41 21.24 -1.35
CA PHE A 548 6.79 19.86 -1.09
C PHE A 548 7.33 19.72 0.33
N ILE A 549 6.81 18.74 1.06
CA ILE A 549 7.08 18.58 2.49
C ILE A 549 7.67 17.19 2.70
N PHE A 550 8.83 17.10 3.35
CA PHE A 550 9.48 15.84 3.68
C PHE A 550 9.37 15.57 5.18
N SER A 551 8.96 14.35 5.56
CA SER A 551 8.87 13.95 6.97
C SER A 551 9.22 12.48 7.17
N HIS A 552 10.03 12.21 8.19
CA HIS A 552 10.40 10.85 8.60
C HIS A 552 9.33 10.16 9.47
N SER A 553 8.74 10.94 10.37
CA SER A 553 7.99 10.45 11.54
C SER A 553 7.25 11.58 12.26
N ALA A 554 7.72 12.82 12.04
CA ALA A 554 7.29 14.03 12.72
C ALA A 554 5.89 14.51 12.27
N LEU A 555 5.34 14.00 11.17
CA LEU A 555 3.93 14.18 10.84
C LEU A 555 3.11 12.99 11.35
N ARG A 556 3.31 12.61 12.62
CA ARG A 556 2.34 11.80 13.38
C ARG A 556 1.19 12.71 13.88
N GLU A 557 0.26 12.16 14.66
CA GLU A 557 -1.08 12.72 14.94
C GLU A 557 -1.15 14.23 15.21
N GLY A 558 -2.05 14.97 14.56
CA GLY A 558 -2.28 16.40 14.82
C GLY A 558 -1.82 17.35 13.69
N TRP A 559 -1.05 16.85 12.73
CA TRP A 559 -0.87 17.52 11.44
C TRP A 559 -1.91 17.05 10.42
N ASP A 560 -2.73 18.00 9.98
CA ASP A 560 -3.83 17.78 9.04
C ASP A 560 -4.02 19.07 8.24
N ASN A 561 -3.67 19.05 6.95
CA ASN A 561 -3.72 20.20 6.07
C ASN A 561 -4.68 19.93 4.88
N PRO A 562 -5.71 20.78 4.69
CA PRO A 562 -6.73 20.56 3.68
C PRO A 562 -6.20 20.59 2.24
N ASN A 563 -5.05 21.21 1.99
CA ASN A 563 -4.50 21.43 0.66
C ASN A 563 -3.41 20.42 0.27
N VAL A 564 -3.28 19.32 1.01
CA VAL A 564 -2.45 18.17 0.61
C VAL A 564 -3.21 17.36 -0.44
N PHE A 565 -2.65 17.25 -1.64
CA PHE A 565 -3.23 16.50 -2.76
C PHE A 565 -2.41 15.27 -3.15
N GLN A 566 -1.12 15.23 -2.80
CA GLN A 566 -0.27 14.07 -3.04
C GLN A 566 0.35 13.57 -1.74
N ILE A 567 0.29 12.26 -1.53
CA ILE A 567 1.03 11.58 -0.46
C ILE A 567 1.91 10.51 -1.12
N CYS A 568 3.22 10.63 -0.93
CA CYS A 568 4.20 9.68 -1.43
C CYS A 568 4.91 9.00 -0.26
N THR A 569 4.82 7.68 -0.22
CA THR A 569 5.52 6.87 0.78
C THR A 569 6.79 6.30 0.17
N LEU A 570 7.94 6.82 0.59
CA LEU A 570 9.28 6.37 0.19
C LEU A 570 9.86 5.33 1.17
N LYS A 571 9.04 4.83 2.11
CA LYS A 571 9.44 3.82 3.10
C LYS A 571 8.88 2.43 2.74
N HIS A 572 9.58 1.39 3.18
CA HIS A 572 9.04 0.03 3.29
C HIS A 572 8.33 -0.09 4.63
N SER A 573 6.98 -0.10 4.63
CA SER A 573 6.23 -0.31 5.88
C SER A 573 5.47 -1.63 5.83
N ASP A 574 5.97 -2.60 6.59
CA ASP A 574 5.32 -3.89 6.87
C ASP A 574 4.06 -3.74 7.73
N SER A 575 3.89 -2.60 8.42
CA SER A 575 2.70 -2.33 9.22
C SER A 575 1.57 -1.82 8.34
N THR A 576 0.64 -2.71 8.03
CA THR A 576 -0.58 -2.35 7.29
C THR A 576 -1.31 -1.22 8.03
N THR A 577 -1.58 -1.33 9.34
CA THR A 577 -2.44 -0.42 10.13
C THR A 577 -2.04 1.06 10.08
N GLN A 578 -0.77 1.36 9.80
CA GLN A 578 -0.26 2.73 9.69
C GLN A 578 -0.68 3.42 8.38
N LYS A 579 -0.93 2.65 7.30
CA LYS A 579 -1.17 3.16 5.93
C LYS A 579 -2.44 4.03 5.86
N ARG A 580 -3.59 3.57 6.38
CA ARG A 580 -4.82 4.38 6.38
C ARG A 580 -4.72 5.66 7.21
N GLN A 581 -4.05 5.63 8.35
CA GLN A 581 -3.87 6.84 9.17
C GLN A 581 -2.99 7.88 8.46
N GLU A 582 -2.06 7.45 7.61
CA GLU A 582 -1.25 8.35 6.78
C GLU A 582 -2.06 8.97 5.65
N VAL A 583 -2.86 8.16 4.94
CA VAL A 583 -3.81 8.65 3.92
C VAL A 583 -4.85 9.60 4.54
N GLY A 584 -5.33 9.30 5.75
CA GLY A 584 -6.29 10.11 6.51
C GLY A 584 -5.88 11.57 6.74
N ARG A 585 -4.58 11.89 6.63
CA ARG A 585 -4.02 13.25 6.79
C ARG A 585 -4.27 14.16 5.60
N GLY A 586 -4.58 13.58 4.45
CA GLY A 586 -4.91 14.30 3.22
C GLY A 586 -6.40 14.35 2.89
N LEU A 587 -7.26 13.70 3.70
CA LEU A 587 -8.69 13.50 3.36
C LEU A 587 -9.57 14.74 3.55
N ARG A 588 -9.11 15.79 4.24
CA ARG A 588 -9.89 17.04 4.35
C ARG A 588 -10.06 17.71 2.99
N LEU A 589 -11.25 18.25 2.73
CA LEU A 589 -11.49 19.07 1.53
C LEU A 589 -10.64 20.35 1.56
N CYS A 590 -10.17 20.78 0.39
CA CYS A 590 -9.24 21.90 0.25
C CYS A 590 -9.89 23.26 0.55
N VAL A 591 -9.05 24.27 0.75
CA VAL A 591 -9.45 25.67 0.88
C VAL A 591 -8.76 26.53 -0.17
N ASN A 592 -9.43 27.58 -0.66
CA ASN A 592 -8.79 28.60 -1.50
C ASN A 592 -8.08 29.67 -0.67
N LYS A 593 -7.37 30.58 -1.33
CA LYS A 593 -6.67 31.74 -0.77
C LYS A 593 -7.50 32.62 0.18
N ASP A 594 -8.82 32.65 -0.01
CA ASP A 594 -9.74 33.45 0.82
C ASP A 594 -10.15 32.72 2.11
N GLY A 595 -9.74 31.46 2.28
CA GLY A 595 -10.06 30.63 3.44
C GLY A 595 -11.41 29.92 3.33
N ASN A 596 -12.02 29.91 2.14
CA ASN A 596 -13.27 29.21 1.88
C ASN A 596 -13.02 27.75 1.55
N ARG A 597 -13.75 26.85 2.21
CA ARG A 597 -13.72 25.42 1.96
C ARG A 597 -14.40 25.10 0.63
N MET A 598 -13.75 24.25 -0.17
CA MET A 598 -14.24 23.77 -1.46
C MET A 598 -15.12 22.54 -1.28
N ASP A 599 -16.29 22.75 -0.68
CA ASP A 599 -17.30 21.74 -0.40
C ASP A 599 -18.41 21.71 -1.48
N ALA A 600 -19.38 20.81 -1.30
CA ALA A 600 -20.50 20.65 -2.23
C ALA A 600 -21.38 21.90 -2.36
N GLU A 601 -21.39 22.81 -1.38
CA GLU A 601 -22.12 24.08 -1.50
C GLU A 601 -21.44 25.02 -2.49
N VAL A 602 -20.10 25.01 -2.53
CA VAL A 602 -19.31 25.88 -3.42
C VAL A 602 -19.13 25.26 -4.81
N LEU A 603 -18.90 23.95 -4.87
CA LEU A 603 -18.53 23.24 -6.11
C LEU A 603 -19.65 22.36 -6.70
N GLY A 604 -20.75 22.15 -5.98
CA GLY A 604 -21.82 21.26 -6.41
C GLY A 604 -21.32 19.82 -6.59
N GLU A 605 -21.64 19.23 -7.74
CA GLU A 605 -21.25 17.85 -8.06
C GLU A 605 -19.74 17.67 -8.32
N LYS A 606 -19.05 18.76 -8.67
CA LYS A 606 -17.60 18.74 -9.00
C LYS A 606 -16.69 18.65 -7.77
N VAL A 607 -17.25 18.55 -6.57
CA VAL A 607 -16.47 18.49 -5.33
C VAL A 607 -15.46 17.34 -5.34
N GLN A 608 -15.83 16.17 -5.88
CA GLN A 608 -14.95 14.99 -5.96
C GLN A 608 -14.01 15.01 -7.18
N ASP A 609 -14.21 15.90 -8.16
CA ASP A 609 -13.27 16.10 -9.28
C ASP A 609 -12.08 16.95 -8.82
N ILE A 610 -12.38 17.97 -8.02
CA ILE A 610 -11.36 18.88 -7.46
C ILE A 610 -10.63 18.20 -6.29
N ASN A 611 -11.36 17.62 -5.34
CA ASN A 611 -10.81 17.05 -4.12
C ASN A 611 -10.39 15.58 -4.30
N VAL A 612 -9.33 15.36 -5.08
CA VAL A 612 -8.72 14.03 -5.25
C VAL A 612 -7.36 13.99 -4.55
N LEU A 613 -7.18 13.03 -3.65
CA LEU A 613 -5.92 12.71 -2.99
C LEU A 613 -5.23 11.58 -3.75
N THR A 614 -4.11 11.88 -4.42
CA THR A 614 -3.29 10.89 -5.11
C THR A 614 -2.27 10.30 -4.13
N VAL A 615 -2.30 8.98 -3.97
CA VAL A 615 -1.39 8.21 -3.12
C VAL A 615 -0.41 7.45 -4.01
N ILE A 616 0.87 7.78 -3.89
CA ILE A 616 1.98 7.16 -4.60
C ILE A 616 2.52 6.05 -3.68
N ALA A 617 2.13 4.80 -3.97
CA ALA A 617 2.43 3.64 -3.14
C ALA A 617 3.88 3.15 -3.36
N SER A 618 4.49 2.57 -2.31
CA SER A 618 5.80 1.88 -2.38
C SER A 618 5.72 0.42 -2.83
N GLU A 619 4.51 -0.11 -2.97
CA GLU A 619 4.25 -1.49 -3.38
C GLU A 619 3.43 -1.51 -4.68
N SER A 620 3.17 -2.73 -5.20
CA SER A 620 2.27 -2.91 -6.34
C SER A 620 0.88 -2.33 -6.05
N TYR A 621 0.21 -1.84 -7.09
CA TYR A 621 -1.14 -1.28 -6.98
C TYR A 621 -2.10 -2.25 -6.24
N ALA A 622 -2.07 -3.53 -6.62
CA ALA A 622 -2.95 -4.55 -6.05
C ALA A 622 -2.73 -4.74 -4.54
N GLY A 623 -1.46 -4.80 -4.10
CA GLY A 623 -1.14 -4.97 -2.68
C GLY A 623 -1.59 -3.78 -1.81
N PHE A 624 -1.41 -2.55 -2.32
CA PHE A 624 -1.80 -1.34 -1.58
C PHE A 624 -3.31 -1.21 -1.46
N VAL A 625 -4.04 -1.43 -2.56
CA VAL A 625 -5.50 -1.28 -2.60
C VAL A 625 -6.18 -2.34 -1.72
N ASP A 626 -5.75 -3.60 -1.79
CA ASP A 626 -6.24 -4.67 -0.93
C ASP A 626 -6.03 -4.36 0.57
N GLY A 627 -4.84 -3.86 0.92
CA GLY A 627 -4.54 -3.44 2.30
C GLY A 627 -5.41 -2.29 2.80
N LEU A 628 -5.64 -1.27 1.96
CA LEU A 628 -6.49 -0.12 2.29
C LEU A 628 -7.96 -0.52 2.42
N GLN A 629 -8.44 -1.40 1.55
CA GLN A 629 -9.82 -1.91 1.54
C GLN A 629 -10.11 -2.74 2.79
N LYS A 630 -9.26 -3.72 3.11
CA LYS A 630 -9.38 -4.53 4.34
C LYS A 630 -9.41 -3.67 5.62
N GLN A 631 -8.63 -2.60 5.65
CA GLN A 631 -8.66 -1.67 6.77
C GLN A 631 -9.91 -0.83 6.82
N THR A 632 -10.41 -0.41 5.67
CA THR A 632 -11.67 0.32 5.58
C THR A 632 -12.78 -0.56 6.12
N GLU A 633 -12.87 -1.79 5.61
CA GLU A 633 -13.80 -2.83 6.05
C GLU A 633 -13.75 -3.06 7.56
N ALA A 634 -12.56 -3.25 8.13
CA ALA A 634 -12.39 -3.60 9.55
C ALA A 634 -12.95 -2.57 10.54
N VAL A 635 -13.30 -1.36 10.08
CA VAL A 635 -13.85 -0.31 10.94
C VAL A 635 -15.21 0.20 10.49
N LEU A 636 -15.76 -0.34 9.39
CA LEU A 636 -17.12 0.02 8.99
C LEU A 636 -18.09 -0.41 10.09
N TYR A 637 -19.08 0.44 10.35
CA TYR A 637 -20.15 0.12 11.28
C TYR A 637 -20.93 -1.10 10.78
N ASP A 638 -21.38 -1.96 11.70
CA ASP A 638 -22.12 -3.17 11.33
C ASP A 638 -23.49 -2.79 10.75
N ARG A 639 -23.63 -2.96 9.43
CA ARG A 639 -24.86 -2.65 8.71
C ARG A 639 -25.70 -3.92 8.56
N PRO A 640 -27.02 -3.85 8.76
CA PRO A 640 -27.90 -4.98 8.57
C PRO A 640 -27.77 -5.52 7.14
N ARG A 641 -27.50 -6.82 7.04
CA ARG A 641 -27.24 -7.53 5.77
C ARG A 641 -28.48 -8.11 5.12
N LYS A 642 -29.59 -8.16 5.86
CA LYS A 642 -30.82 -8.79 5.43
C LYS A 642 -31.98 -7.83 5.50
N ALA A 643 -32.80 -7.88 4.46
CA ALA A 643 -34.05 -7.17 4.38
C ALA A 643 -35.17 -8.04 4.93
N ASP A 644 -35.02 -8.54 6.15
CA ASP A 644 -36.01 -9.38 6.81
C ASP A 644 -37.06 -8.56 7.59
N ILE A 645 -38.10 -9.25 8.08
CA ILE A 645 -39.18 -8.61 8.85
C ILE A 645 -38.61 -7.93 10.11
N ASP A 646 -37.67 -8.59 10.79
CA ASP A 646 -37.06 -8.12 12.04
C ASP A 646 -36.30 -6.80 11.84
N TYR A 647 -35.65 -6.61 10.69
CA TYR A 647 -35.00 -5.36 10.32
C TYR A 647 -36.00 -4.19 10.21
N PHE A 648 -37.17 -4.41 9.62
CA PHE A 648 -38.16 -3.33 9.40
C PHE A 648 -39.01 -3.04 10.65
N VAL A 649 -39.25 -4.02 11.53
CA VAL A 649 -40.07 -3.82 12.73
C VAL A 649 -39.45 -2.79 13.66
N GLY A 650 -40.25 -1.78 14.04
CA GLY A 650 -39.82 -0.75 14.99
C GLY A 650 -38.90 0.33 14.42
N LYS A 651 -38.55 0.27 13.13
CA LYS A 651 -37.87 1.35 12.40
C LYS A 651 -38.74 2.58 12.32
N THR A 652 -38.10 3.75 12.27
CA THR A 652 -38.78 5.04 12.29
C THR A 652 -38.56 5.75 10.97
N ILE A 653 -39.65 6.12 10.30
CA ILE A 653 -39.64 6.87 9.04
C ILE A 653 -40.16 8.28 9.32
N LYS A 654 -39.42 9.30 8.86
CA LYS A 654 -39.87 10.69 8.89
C LYS A 654 -40.40 11.12 7.52
N LEU A 655 -41.65 11.53 7.46
CA LEU A 655 -42.29 12.15 6.29
C LEU A 655 -42.99 13.44 6.71
N ASP A 656 -42.70 14.55 6.05
CA ASP A 656 -43.33 15.86 6.27
C ASP A 656 -43.41 16.30 7.75
N GLY A 657 -42.36 16.03 8.52
CA GLY A 657 -42.29 16.37 9.95
C GLY A 657 -43.10 15.46 10.88
N LYS A 658 -43.73 14.39 10.37
CA LYS A 658 -44.37 13.33 11.16
C LYS A 658 -43.49 12.08 11.21
N THR A 659 -43.34 11.55 12.42
CA THR A 659 -42.55 10.36 12.72
C THR A 659 -43.47 9.15 12.77
N ILE A 660 -43.34 8.22 11.81
CA ILE A 660 -44.13 6.99 11.74
C ILE A 660 -43.22 5.81 12.13
N LYS A 661 -43.62 5.05 13.14
CA LYS A 661 -42.94 3.82 13.54
C LYS A 661 -43.55 2.65 12.78
N VAL A 662 -42.71 1.86 12.10
CA VAL A 662 -43.12 0.68 11.34
C VAL A 662 -43.60 -0.39 12.31
N ASP A 663 -44.88 -0.77 12.20
CA ASP A 663 -45.45 -1.88 12.98
C ASP A 663 -45.21 -3.25 12.30
N ASP A 664 -45.49 -4.35 13.00
CA ASP A 664 -45.31 -5.72 12.48
C ASP A 664 -46.10 -5.98 11.18
N ARG A 665 -47.26 -5.33 11.00
CA ARG A 665 -48.08 -5.49 9.80
C ARG A 665 -47.45 -4.76 8.61
N GLN A 666 -46.93 -3.56 8.81
CA GLN A 666 -46.22 -2.78 7.81
C GLN A 666 -44.88 -3.43 7.44
N ALA A 667 -44.11 -3.93 8.41
CA ALA A 667 -42.87 -4.66 8.17
C ALA A 667 -43.07 -5.90 7.28
N ARG A 668 -44.11 -6.71 7.58
CA ARG A 668 -44.48 -7.85 6.73
C ARG A 668 -44.91 -7.44 5.32
N ALA A 669 -45.63 -6.33 5.20
CA ALA A 669 -46.04 -5.81 3.89
C ALA A 669 -44.83 -5.35 3.07
N ILE A 670 -43.82 -4.73 3.71
CA ILE A 670 -42.57 -4.30 3.08
C ILE A 670 -41.81 -5.54 2.57
N TYR A 671 -41.61 -6.53 3.44
CA TYR A 671 -40.93 -7.76 3.07
C TYR A 671 -41.61 -8.50 1.90
N GLN A 672 -42.94 -8.64 1.94
CA GLN A 672 -43.69 -9.26 0.84
C GLN A 672 -43.57 -8.49 -0.48
N TYR A 673 -43.51 -7.17 -0.42
CA TYR A 673 -43.28 -6.34 -1.61
C TYR A 673 -41.89 -6.61 -2.21
N LEU A 674 -40.86 -6.71 -1.39
CA LEU A 674 -39.50 -6.99 -1.86
C LEU A 674 -39.41 -8.38 -2.50
N VAL A 675 -39.94 -9.41 -1.85
CA VAL A 675 -39.92 -10.79 -2.36
C VAL A 675 -40.68 -10.92 -3.67
N ARG A 676 -41.87 -10.30 -3.80
CA ARG A 676 -42.71 -10.42 -5.00
C ARG A 676 -42.09 -9.82 -6.26
N ASN A 677 -41.24 -8.82 -6.09
CA ASN A 677 -40.59 -8.11 -7.20
C ASN A 677 -39.14 -8.58 -7.41
N ASN A 678 -38.74 -9.72 -6.82
CA ASN A 678 -37.37 -10.23 -6.85
C ASN A 678 -36.32 -9.20 -6.37
N TYR A 679 -36.71 -8.29 -5.48
CA TYR A 679 -35.82 -7.29 -4.90
C TYR A 679 -35.01 -7.82 -3.71
N VAL A 680 -35.34 -9.04 -3.24
CA VAL A 680 -34.55 -9.81 -2.27
C VAL A 680 -34.38 -11.26 -2.75
N ASP A 681 -33.24 -11.87 -2.44
CA ASP A 681 -32.93 -13.27 -2.77
C ASP A 681 -33.46 -14.27 -1.71
N GLU A 682 -33.21 -15.58 -1.93
CA GLU A 682 -33.62 -16.65 -0.99
C GLU A 682 -32.94 -16.58 0.39
N GLN A 683 -31.90 -15.75 0.53
CA GLN A 683 -31.18 -15.53 1.78
C GLN A 683 -31.53 -14.17 2.42
N ASP A 684 -32.52 -13.46 1.88
CA ASP A 684 -33.00 -12.13 2.26
C ASP A 684 -32.03 -10.97 1.94
N ASN A 685 -31.06 -11.17 1.04
CA ASN A 685 -30.17 -10.09 0.58
C ASN A 685 -30.83 -9.29 -0.55
N VAL A 686 -30.53 -7.99 -0.64
CA VAL A 686 -31.08 -7.11 -1.70
C VAL A 686 -30.46 -7.46 -3.06
N THR A 687 -31.27 -7.67 -4.09
CA THR A 687 -30.78 -8.13 -5.41
C THR A 687 -30.28 -6.99 -6.30
N GLN A 688 -29.55 -7.35 -7.37
CA GLN A 688 -29.13 -6.39 -8.41
C GLN A 688 -30.34 -5.76 -9.12
N ASP A 689 -31.41 -6.51 -9.35
CA ASP A 689 -32.65 -6.02 -9.99
C ASP A 689 -33.25 -4.82 -9.25
N TYR A 690 -33.26 -4.84 -7.91
CA TYR A 690 -33.71 -3.70 -7.11
C TYR A 690 -32.87 -2.44 -7.37
N ARG A 691 -31.55 -2.59 -7.48
CA ARG A 691 -30.61 -1.47 -7.65
C ARG A 691 -30.71 -0.87 -9.04
N ASP A 692 -30.85 -1.71 -10.06
CA ASP A 692 -31.03 -1.27 -11.44
C ASP A 692 -32.36 -0.50 -11.59
N ASP A 693 -33.43 -0.99 -10.94
CA ASP A 693 -34.73 -0.31 -10.94
C ASP A 693 -34.72 1.01 -10.15
N VAL A 694 -33.98 1.09 -9.04
CA VAL A 694 -33.74 2.36 -8.32
C VAL A 694 -33.04 3.37 -9.23
N GLN A 695 -31.97 2.95 -9.92
CA GLN A 695 -31.16 3.84 -10.74
C GLN A 695 -31.90 4.30 -12.01
N ALA A 696 -32.74 3.42 -12.58
CA ALA A 696 -33.60 3.73 -13.72
C ALA A 696 -34.89 4.49 -13.35
N GLY A 697 -35.22 4.57 -12.05
CA GLY A 697 -36.47 5.17 -11.56
C GLY A 697 -37.71 4.34 -11.91
N THR A 698 -37.55 3.03 -12.07
CA THR A 698 -38.57 2.06 -12.54
C THR A 698 -39.06 1.11 -11.44
N LEU A 699 -38.88 1.46 -10.17
CA LEU A 699 -39.33 0.68 -9.02
C LEU A 699 -40.81 0.26 -9.13
N ALA A 700 -41.09 -0.99 -8.79
CA ALA A 700 -42.44 -1.51 -8.75
C ALA A 700 -43.33 -0.73 -7.75
N PRO A 701 -44.63 -0.53 -8.03
CA PRO A 701 -45.50 0.23 -7.14
C PRO A 701 -45.69 -0.50 -5.80
N VAL A 702 -45.47 0.22 -4.69
CA VAL A 702 -45.72 -0.33 -3.35
C VAL A 702 -47.21 -0.56 -3.08
N PRO A 703 -47.59 -1.54 -2.24
CA PRO A 703 -48.96 -1.74 -1.79
C PRO A 703 -49.62 -0.46 -1.24
N GLU A 704 -50.95 -0.31 -1.39
CA GLU A 704 -51.72 0.86 -0.90
C GLU A 704 -51.47 1.18 0.59
N THR A 705 -51.16 0.17 1.40
CA THR A 705 -50.84 0.33 2.83
C THR A 705 -49.47 0.98 3.09
N LEU A 706 -48.57 0.95 2.10
CA LEU A 706 -47.19 1.46 2.19
C LEU A 706 -46.99 2.74 1.38
N LYS A 707 -47.90 3.12 0.47
CA LYS A 707 -47.84 4.39 -0.28
C LYS A 707 -47.55 5.62 0.60
N PRO A 708 -48.14 5.78 1.80
CA PRO A 708 -47.84 6.93 2.65
C PRO A 708 -46.41 6.96 3.18
N ILE A 709 -45.67 5.84 3.14
CA ILE A 709 -44.31 5.68 3.65
C ILE A 709 -43.31 5.19 2.59
N GLU A 710 -43.68 5.24 1.31
CA GLU A 710 -42.94 4.67 0.17
C GLU A 710 -41.48 5.13 0.11
N GLU A 711 -41.25 6.45 0.15
CA GLU A 711 -39.91 7.04 0.12
C GLU A 711 -39.04 6.55 1.30
N GLY A 712 -39.64 6.42 2.48
CA GLY A 712 -38.99 5.91 3.67
C GLY A 712 -38.68 4.42 3.61
N VAL A 713 -39.56 3.62 2.99
CA VAL A 713 -39.34 2.18 2.78
C VAL A 713 -38.13 1.97 1.87
N HIS A 714 -38.07 2.67 0.74
CA HIS A 714 -36.94 2.55 -0.18
C HIS A 714 -35.62 3.05 0.42
N THR A 715 -35.67 4.09 1.26
CA THR A 715 -34.51 4.56 2.05
C THR A 715 -34.01 3.48 3.01
N LEU A 716 -34.91 2.75 3.68
CA LEU A 716 -34.53 1.64 4.56
C LEU A 716 -33.97 0.45 3.78
N VAL A 717 -34.55 0.10 2.64
CA VAL A 717 -34.06 -1.01 1.80
C VAL A 717 -32.69 -0.70 1.20
N GLN A 718 -32.47 0.54 0.75
CA GLN A 718 -31.15 1.00 0.27
C GLN A 718 -30.09 1.03 1.37
N ALA A 719 -30.49 0.96 2.64
CA ALA A 719 -29.57 0.87 3.78
C ALA A 719 -29.13 -0.57 4.11
N ILE A 720 -29.63 -1.59 3.40
CA ILE A 720 -29.37 -3.02 3.63
C ILE A 720 -28.27 -3.54 2.67
N TYR A 721 -27.36 -4.37 3.19
CA TYR A 721 -26.07 -4.81 2.60
C TYR A 721 -26.14 -6.09 1.72
N ASP A 722 -25.15 -6.40 0.84
CA ASP A 722 -25.09 -7.66 0.04
C ASP A 722 -23.67 -8.28 -0.14
N ASP A 723 -23.51 -9.59 0.10
CA ASP A 723 -22.27 -10.38 -0.01
C ASP A 723 -22.01 -11.03 -1.41
N SER A 724 -22.88 -10.83 -2.41
CA SER A 724 -22.88 -11.68 -3.62
C SER A 724 -21.76 -11.46 -4.68
N MET A 725 -20.90 -10.43 -4.54
CA MET A 725 -19.93 -10.04 -5.58
C MET A 725 -18.59 -10.80 -5.61
N LEU A 726 -18.36 -11.77 -4.71
CA LEU A 726 -17.04 -12.43 -4.55
C LEU A 726 -16.93 -13.87 -5.11
N LYS A 727 -17.98 -14.44 -5.70
CA LYS A 727 -18.02 -15.88 -6.03
C LYS A 727 -17.70 -16.29 -7.47
N SER A 728 -17.18 -15.40 -8.33
CA SER A 728 -16.86 -15.75 -9.72
C SER A 728 -15.37 -15.76 -10.10
N MET A 729 -14.42 -15.87 -9.15
CA MET A 729 -12.99 -15.71 -9.44
C MET A 729 -12.04 -16.89 -9.13
N PHE A 730 -12.50 -18.09 -8.79
CA PHE A 730 -11.58 -19.20 -8.46
C PHE A 730 -11.98 -20.55 -9.08
N GLU A 731 -11.10 -21.11 -9.93
CA GLU A 731 -11.08 -22.54 -10.30
C GLU A 731 -9.81 -23.22 -9.78
N ASP A 732 -9.98 -24.47 -9.32
CA ASP A 732 -9.12 -25.27 -8.43
C ASP A 732 -7.99 -26.03 -9.16
N GLY A 733 -6.82 -26.14 -8.52
CA GLY A 733 -5.51 -26.46 -9.13
C GLY A 733 -4.85 -27.77 -8.69
N ASN A 734 -5.58 -28.84 -8.35
CA ASN A 734 -4.98 -30.11 -7.89
C ASN A 734 -5.33 -31.32 -8.78
N LYS A 735 -4.38 -31.80 -9.60
CA LYS A 735 -4.44 -33.13 -10.28
C LYS A 735 -3.09 -33.90 -10.23
N PRO A 736 -3.09 -35.25 -10.20
CA PRO A 736 -1.94 -36.08 -9.78
C PRO A 736 -0.95 -36.44 -10.91
N LYS A 737 0.31 -36.71 -10.53
CA LYS A 737 1.44 -37.13 -11.41
C LYS A 737 1.52 -38.66 -11.55
N VAL A 738 1.95 -39.19 -12.71
CA VAL A 738 2.06 -40.64 -13.00
C VAL A 738 3.51 -41.12 -13.03
N LEU A 739 3.68 -42.42 -12.72
CA LEU A 739 4.89 -43.00 -12.13
C LEU A 739 5.80 -43.84 -13.06
N GLU A 740 5.46 -44.26 -14.30
CA GLU A 740 6.41 -44.96 -15.22
C GLU A 740 5.84 -45.24 -16.65
N ASN A 741 6.66 -45.24 -17.72
CA ASN A 741 6.29 -45.51 -19.15
C ASN A 741 7.40 -46.32 -19.90
N PRO A 742 7.44 -47.67 -19.78
CA PRO A 742 8.47 -48.53 -20.38
C PRO A 742 8.30 -48.76 -21.89
N LEU A 743 9.33 -49.32 -22.55
CA LEU A 743 9.27 -49.81 -23.93
C LEU A 743 8.34 -51.03 -24.05
N ASN A 744 7.61 -51.14 -25.17
CA ASN A 744 6.71 -52.27 -25.46
C ASN A 744 7.26 -53.19 -26.58
N ASP A 745 6.55 -54.29 -26.85
CA ASP A 745 6.95 -55.33 -27.82
C ASP A 745 7.22 -54.81 -29.25
N ARG A 746 6.74 -53.61 -29.60
CA ARG A 746 6.97 -53.03 -30.94
C ARG A 746 8.42 -52.61 -31.16
N PHE A 747 9.17 -52.33 -30.10
CA PHE A 747 10.60 -52.02 -30.20
C PHE A 747 11.41 -53.20 -30.76
N GLU A 748 11.03 -54.43 -30.42
CA GLU A 748 11.75 -55.66 -30.82
C GLU A 748 11.43 -56.11 -32.25
N LYS A 749 10.57 -55.40 -32.99
CA LYS A 749 10.28 -55.75 -34.39
C LYS A 749 11.49 -55.50 -35.29
N ALA A 750 11.73 -56.44 -36.21
CA ALA A 750 12.91 -56.44 -37.09
C ALA A 750 13.03 -55.17 -37.95
N GLU A 751 11.91 -54.61 -38.38
CA GLU A 751 11.84 -53.40 -39.22
C GLU A 751 12.29 -52.15 -38.43
N PHE A 752 11.89 -52.01 -37.17
CA PHE A 752 12.32 -50.89 -36.33
C PHE A 752 13.78 -51.06 -35.87
N GLN A 753 14.21 -52.29 -35.56
CA GLN A 753 15.61 -52.59 -35.23
C GLN A 753 16.57 -52.24 -36.38
N LYS A 754 16.15 -52.47 -37.63
CA LYS A 754 16.94 -52.09 -38.83
C LYS A 754 17.08 -50.57 -38.98
N LEU A 755 16.01 -49.81 -38.74
CA LEU A 755 16.08 -48.34 -38.66
C LEU A 755 17.04 -47.90 -37.54
N TRP A 756 16.87 -48.46 -36.34
CA TRP A 756 17.65 -48.09 -35.17
C TRP A 756 19.14 -48.35 -35.35
N GLN A 757 19.54 -49.52 -35.88
CA GLN A 757 20.94 -49.85 -36.16
C GLN A 757 21.58 -48.93 -37.20
N THR A 758 20.79 -48.31 -38.09
CA THR A 758 21.30 -47.41 -39.12
C THR A 758 21.56 -46.00 -38.58
N ILE A 759 20.78 -45.56 -37.58
CA ILE A 759 20.85 -44.19 -37.05
C ILE A 759 21.55 -44.08 -35.69
N ASN A 760 21.81 -45.19 -34.99
CA ASN A 760 22.31 -45.17 -33.60
C ASN A 760 23.83 -44.94 -33.45
N HIS A 761 24.52 -44.44 -34.48
CA HIS A 761 25.96 -44.17 -34.42
C HIS A 761 26.28 -42.80 -33.81
N LYS A 762 27.53 -42.63 -33.36
CA LYS A 762 28.07 -41.33 -32.94
C LYS A 762 28.89 -40.70 -34.08
N TYR A 763 28.90 -39.37 -34.14
CA TYR A 763 29.52 -38.60 -35.23
C TYR A 763 30.52 -37.56 -34.72
N ALA A 764 31.46 -37.15 -35.58
CA ALA A 764 32.31 -35.98 -35.40
C ALA A 764 32.30 -35.12 -36.67
N TYR A 765 32.65 -33.83 -36.57
CA TYR A 765 32.64 -32.89 -37.71
C TYR A 765 33.94 -32.08 -37.84
N THR A 766 34.23 -31.59 -39.05
CA THR A 766 35.33 -30.65 -39.36
C THR A 766 34.79 -29.42 -40.11
N VAL A 767 35.37 -28.22 -39.90
CA VAL A 767 34.93 -26.95 -40.49
C VAL A 767 36.13 -26.07 -40.87
N ASP A 768 36.05 -25.36 -42.01
CA ASP A 768 36.99 -24.32 -42.45
C ASP A 768 36.41 -22.90 -42.26
N PHE A 769 37.22 -21.89 -41.90
CA PHE A 769 36.71 -20.59 -41.39
C PHE A 769 37.54 -19.35 -41.80
N ASP A 770 36.94 -18.40 -42.53
CA ASP A 770 37.53 -17.07 -42.82
C ASP A 770 37.19 -16.05 -41.71
N SER A 771 38.23 -15.52 -41.06
CA SER A 771 38.09 -14.56 -39.98
C SER A 771 37.73 -13.14 -40.41
N GLU A 772 38.16 -12.66 -41.59
CA GLU A 772 37.85 -11.30 -42.06
C GLU A 772 36.39 -11.19 -42.49
N GLU A 773 35.89 -12.26 -43.13
CA GLU A 773 34.49 -12.33 -43.52
C GLU A 773 33.55 -12.31 -42.30
N LEU A 774 33.87 -13.06 -41.25
CA LEU A 774 33.11 -13.05 -39.99
C LEU A 774 33.05 -11.65 -39.39
N ILE A 775 34.17 -10.93 -39.32
CA ILE A 775 34.25 -9.59 -38.72
C ILE A 775 33.29 -8.64 -39.47
N ARG A 776 33.37 -8.61 -40.80
CA ARG A 776 32.55 -7.73 -41.64
C ARG A 776 31.06 -8.04 -41.53
N LYS A 777 30.68 -9.32 -41.60
CA LYS A 777 29.28 -9.76 -41.46
C LYS A 777 28.74 -9.48 -40.04
N SER A 778 29.56 -9.69 -39.00
CA SER A 778 29.18 -9.43 -37.61
C SER A 778 28.93 -7.94 -37.35
N ILE A 779 29.79 -7.05 -37.85
CA ILE A 779 29.61 -5.59 -37.69
C ILE A 779 28.29 -5.15 -38.32
N ALA A 780 28.04 -5.55 -39.57
CA ALA A 780 26.82 -5.19 -40.28
C ALA A 780 25.55 -5.71 -39.57
N HIS A 781 25.59 -6.96 -39.09
CA HIS A 781 24.48 -7.57 -38.35
C HIS A 781 24.22 -6.85 -37.02
N ILE A 782 25.27 -6.57 -36.24
CA ILE A 782 25.17 -5.84 -34.97
C ILE A 782 24.57 -4.44 -35.17
N ASP A 783 25.03 -3.68 -36.16
CA ASP A 783 24.53 -2.32 -36.41
C ASP A 783 23.08 -2.26 -36.92
N SER A 784 22.56 -3.37 -37.44
CA SER A 784 21.17 -3.47 -37.93
C SER A 784 20.20 -4.03 -36.89
N GLU A 785 20.63 -5.02 -36.11
CA GLU A 785 19.75 -5.82 -35.26
C GLU A 785 19.95 -5.59 -33.75
N LEU A 786 21.04 -4.93 -33.33
CA LEU A 786 21.28 -4.72 -31.90
C LEU A 786 20.36 -3.63 -31.33
N TYR A 787 19.39 -4.07 -30.55
CA TYR A 787 18.58 -3.21 -29.69
C TYR A 787 18.73 -3.65 -28.24
N VAL A 788 19.03 -2.71 -27.36
CA VAL A 788 19.16 -2.94 -25.91
C VAL A 788 17.95 -2.31 -25.21
N SER A 789 17.28 -3.08 -24.35
CA SER A 789 16.14 -2.58 -23.60
C SER A 789 16.59 -1.50 -22.62
N ARG A 790 15.76 -0.46 -22.50
CA ARG A 790 15.94 0.57 -21.47
C ARG A 790 15.11 0.18 -20.25
N LEU A 791 15.54 0.66 -19.08
CA LEU A 791 14.74 0.54 -17.86
C LEU A 791 13.37 1.18 -18.11
N GLN A 792 12.33 0.36 -17.98
CA GLN A 792 10.95 0.76 -18.16
C GLN A 792 10.26 0.63 -16.81
N TYR A 793 9.37 1.57 -16.50
CA TYR A 793 8.46 1.41 -15.37
C TYR A 793 7.04 1.50 -15.89
N THR A 794 6.17 0.67 -15.32
CA THR A 794 4.74 0.72 -15.54
C THR A 794 4.11 1.34 -14.31
N VAL A 795 3.41 2.46 -14.51
CA VAL A 795 2.54 3.07 -13.49
C VAL A 795 1.16 2.49 -13.68
N THR A 796 0.67 1.79 -12.67
CA THR A 796 -0.70 1.29 -12.60
C THR A 796 -1.49 2.19 -11.68
N TYR A 797 -2.61 2.73 -12.14
CA TYR A 797 -3.39 3.69 -11.37
C TYR A 797 -4.89 3.49 -11.53
N ALA A 798 -5.62 3.81 -10.45
CA ALA A 798 -7.08 3.89 -10.47
C ALA A 798 -7.57 4.82 -9.36
N GLY A 799 -8.70 5.48 -9.62
CA GLY A 799 -9.48 6.21 -8.63
C GLY A 799 -10.55 5.33 -7.98
N GLN A 800 -10.99 5.71 -6.78
CA GLN A 800 -12.20 5.16 -6.17
C GLN A 800 -13.44 5.38 -7.07
N LYS A 801 -14.47 4.56 -6.93
CA LYS A 801 -15.76 4.79 -7.59
C LYS A 801 -16.53 5.92 -6.94
N ASP A 802 -17.35 6.63 -7.71
CA ASP A 802 -18.03 7.87 -7.25
C ASP A 802 -19.05 7.64 -6.13
N THR A 803 -19.53 6.41 -6.00
CA THR A 803 -20.33 5.94 -4.87
C THR A 803 -19.75 4.62 -4.42
N LEU A 804 -19.60 4.47 -3.10
CA LEU A 804 -19.10 3.25 -2.49
C LEU A 804 -20.21 2.62 -1.68
N ASN A 805 -20.23 1.29 -1.63
CA ASN A 805 -20.95 0.54 -0.60
C ASN A 805 -19.96 -0.36 0.16
N ALA A 806 -20.40 -0.93 1.28
CA ALA A 806 -19.53 -1.77 2.10
C ALA A 806 -19.09 -3.03 1.33
N ASP A 807 -19.98 -3.61 0.52
CA ASP A 807 -19.73 -4.78 -0.34
C ASP A 807 -18.54 -4.55 -1.29
N MET A 808 -18.49 -3.38 -1.95
CA MET A 808 -17.39 -3.01 -2.84
C MET A 808 -16.07 -2.90 -2.08
N VAL A 809 -16.09 -2.47 -0.82
CA VAL A 809 -14.90 -2.40 0.02
C VAL A 809 -14.45 -3.80 0.43
N ARG A 810 -15.36 -4.67 0.89
CA ARG A 810 -15.02 -6.06 1.29
C ARG A 810 -14.62 -6.93 0.10
N GLY A 811 -15.33 -6.76 -1.02
CA GLY A 811 -15.14 -7.49 -2.27
C GLY A 811 -14.00 -6.98 -3.15
N GLY A 812 -13.26 -5.97 -2.69
CA GLY A 812 -12.11 -5.45 -3.40
C GLY A 812 -12.42 -4.61 -4.65
N SER A 813 -13.69 -4.28 -4.91
CA SER A 813 -14.17 -3.59 -6.11
C SER A 813 -14.51 -2.10 -5.93
N SER A 814 -13.99 -1.46 -4.87
CA SER A 814 -14.19 -0.03 -4.56
C SER A 814 -13.42 0.94 -5.47
N PHE A 815 -12.56 0.41 -6.35
CA PHE A 815 -11.84 1.18 -7.36
C PHE A 815 -12.34 0.85 -8.77
N TYR A 816 -12.18 1.79 -9.70
CA TYR A 816 -12.35 1.53 -11.13
C TYR A 816 -11.27 0.55 -11.65
N ASP A 817 -11.50 -0.04 -12.82
CA ASP A 817 -10.51 -0.88 -13.48
C ASP A 817 -9.18 -0.15 -13.63
N ALA A 818 -8.11 -0.83 -13.22
CA ALA A 818 -6.77 -0.26 -13.21
C ALA A 818 -6.29 0.06 -14.64
N LYS A 819 -5.84 1.30 -14.83
CA LYS A 819 -5.19 1.73 -16.07
C LYS A 819 -3.69 1.64 -15.88
N SER A 820 -2.96 1.28 -16.94
CA SER A 820 -1.49 1.20 -16.91
C SER A 820 -0.86 2.11 -17.96
N LYS A 821 0.20 2.83 -17.59
CA LYS A 821 1.03 3.60 -18.50
C LYS A 821 2.48 3.17 -18.34
N THR A 822 3.13 2.80 -19.44
CA THR A 822 4.56 2.45 -19.44
C THR A 822 5.39 3.64 -19.88
N ALA A 823 6.45 3.95 -19.12
CA ALA A 823 7.39 5.02 -19.40
C ALA A 823 8.84 4.53 -19.28
N VAL A 824 9.76 5.26 -19.91
CA VAL A 824 11.20 4.95 -19.93
C VAL A 824 11.93 5.94 -19.04
N LEU A 825 12.81 5.45 -18.16
CA LEU A 825 13.66 6.30 -17.35
C LEU A 825 14.87 6.77 -18.19
N LYS A 826 14.97 8.08 -18.45
CA LYS A 826 16.00 8.67 -19.33
C LYS A 826 17.31 9.02 -18.61
N ASN A 827 17.25 9.33 -17.31
CA ASN A 827 18.40 9.77 -16.52
C ASN A 827 18.79 8.69 -15.52
N THR A 828 19.86 7.96 -15.81
CA THR A 828 20.41 6.97 -14.90
C THR A 828 21.90 7.15 -14.78
N HIS A 829 22.40 6.97 -13.56
CA HIS A 829 23.82 6.95 -13.27
C HIS A 829 24.53 5.88 -14.12
N THR A 830 25.73 6.21 -14.59
CA THR A 830 26.65 5.27 -15.24
C THR A 830 27.04 4.19 -14.24
N SER A 831 26.79 2.92 -14.58
CA SER A 831 27.22 1.75 -13.79
C SER A 831 28.69 1.89 -13.36
N GLN A 832 28.97 1.75 -12.06
CA GLN A 832 30.34 1.78 -11.50
C GLN A 832 31.08 0.44 -11.66
N VAL A 833 30.40 -0.63 -12.09
CA VAL A 833 31.00 -1.95 -12.24
C VAL A 833 31.88 -2.01 -13.49
N ALA A 834 33.16 -2.34 -13.30
CA ALA A 834 34.13 -2.52 -14.38
C ALA A 834 33.92 -3.89 -15.06
N TYR A 835 33.33 -3.87 -16.26
CA TYR A 835 33.14 -5.07 -17.08
C TYR A 835 34.29 -5.29 -18.06
N ASP A 836 34.78 -6.52 -18.14
CA ASP A 836 35.67 -6.98 -19.22
C ASP A 836 34.84 -7.30 -20.48
N LEU A 837 34.37 -6.25 -21.16
CA LEU A 837 33.52 -6.35 -22.35
C LEU A 837 34.13 -7.27 -23.42
N ILE A 838 35.43 -7.11 -23.69
CA ILE A 838 36.15 -7.89 -24.70
C ILE A 838 36.27 -9.34 -24.26
N GLY A 839 36.61 -9.59 -22.99
CA GLY A 839 36.74 -10.93 -22.44
C GLY A 839 35.42 -11.71 -22.49
N LYS A 840 34.32 -11.11 -22.02
CA LYS A 840 33.00 -11.75 -21.99
C LYS A 840 32.48 -12.09 -23.38
N ILE A 841 32.62 -11.18 -24.35
CA ILE A 841 32.19 -11.46 -25.72
C ILE A 841 33.10 -12.52 -26.35
N ALA A 842 34.42 -12.46 -26.13
CA ALA A 842 35.37 -13.44 -26.66
C ALA A 842 35.10 -14.85 -26.12
N GLU A 843 34.90 -15.00 -24.81
CA GLU A 843 34.54 -16.25 -24.15
C GLU A 843 33.18 -16.77 -24.66
N GLY A 844 32.17 -15.89 -24.65
CA GLY A 844 30.83 -16.24 -25.09
C GLY A 844 30.78 -16.71 -26.54
N THR A 845 31.57 -16.11 -27.44
CA THR A 845 31.59 -16.43 -28.89
C THR A 845 32.65 -17.46 -29.28
N THR A 846 33.51 -17.85 -28.32
CA THR A 846 34.75 -18.62 -28.51
C THR A 846 35.66 -18.03 -29.59
N LEU A 847 35.76 -16.70 -29.66
CA LEU A 847 36.65 -15.97 -30.56
C LEU A 847 37.88 -15.45 -29.80
N THR A 848 38.94 -15.09 -30.54
CA THR A 848 40.09 -14.42 -29.92
C THR A 848 39.72 -13.00 -29.50
N ARG A 849 40.33 -12.51 -28.41
CA ARG A 849 40.15 -11.12 -27.93
C ARG A 849 40.46 -10.09 -29.03
N ARG A 850 41.46 -10.37 -29.88
CA ARG A 850 41.83 -9.52 -31.04
C ARG A 850 40.68 -9.39 -32.04
N THR A 851 40.02 -10.49 -32.38
CA THR A 851 38.88 -10.50 -33.32
C THR A 851 37.69 -9.76 -32.73
N THR A 852 37.38 -10.03 -31.46
CA THR A 852 36.30 -9.35 -30.72
C THR A 852 36.52 -7.84 -30.64
N ALA A 853 37.74 -7.40 -30.35
CA ALA A 853 38.09 -5.98 -30.32
C ALA A 853 37.88 -5.31 -31.68
N ARG A 854 38.26 -5.96 -32.78
CA ARG A 854 38.04 -5.44 -34.14
C ARG A 854 36.56 -5.34 -34.50
N ILE A 855 35.72 -6.29 -34.07
CA ILE A 855 34.27 -6.22 -34.25
C ILE A 855 33.72 -5.00 -33.51
N LEU A 856 34.04 -4.83 -32.22
CA LEU A 856 33.53 -3.72 -31.41
C LEU A 856 34.05 -2.34 -31.86
N GLN A 857 35.26 -2.25 -32.41
CA GLN A 857 35.77 -1.01 -33.00
C GLN A 857 35.07 -0.62 -34.31
N GLY A 858 34.49 -1.59 -35.01
CA GLY A 858 33.87 -1.37 -36.31
C GLY A 858 32.38 -1.00 -36.27
N ILE A 859 31.70 -1.14 -35.13
CA ILE A 859 30.27 -0.79 -34.99
C ILE A 859 30.07 0.72 -34.87
N LYS A 860 28.86 1.21 -35.19
CA LYS A 860 28.55 2.65 -35.08
C LYS A 860 28.62 3.16 -33.63
N PRO A 861 29.03 4.43 -33.42
CA PRO A 861 29.06 5.04 -32.08
C PRO A 861 27.70 5.03 -31.36
N THR A 862 26.59 5.20 -32.09
CA THR A 862 25.22 5.15 -31.53
C THR A 862 24.84 3.75 -31.06
N THR A 863 25.29 2.71 -31.78
CA THR A 863 25.09 1.30 -31.40
C THR A 863 25.92 0.98 -30.15
N PHE A 864 27.18 1.42 -30.11
CA PHE A 864 28.04 1.23 -28.94
C PHE A 864 27.52 1.97 -27.69
N ALA A 865 26.94 3.16 -27.84
CA ALA A 865 26.35 3.91 -26.74
C ALA A 865 25.22 3.15 -26.02
N MET A 866 24.58 2.16 -26.67
CA MET A 866 23.57 1.32 -26.02
C MET A 866 24.12 0.48 -24.86
N TYR A 867 25.43 0.22 -24.85
CA TYR A 867 26.13 -0.44 -23.75
C TYR A 867 25.93 0.28 -22.41
N GLN A 868 25.86 1.63 -22.41
CA GLN A 868 25.64 2.41 -21.19
C GLN A 868 24.25 2.23 -20.59
N ASN A 869 23.27 1.78 -21.39
CA ASN A 869 21.88 1.62 -20.93
C ASN A 869 21.67 0.28 -20.20
N ASN A 870 22.22 -0.81 -20.73
CA ASN A 870 22.18 -2.14 -20.12
C ASN A 870 23.37 -3.00 -20.62
N PRO A 871 24.50 -2.99 -19.89
CA PRO A 871 25.71 -3.74 -20.24
C PRO A 871 25.52 -5.25 -20.44
N GLU A 872 24.79 -5.93 -19.55
CA GLU A 872 24.58 -7.39 -19.61
C GLU A 872 23.77 -7.80 -20.85
N GLU A 873 22.71 -7.06 -21.15
CA GLU A 873 21.89 -7.32 -22.32
C GLU A 873 22.65 -7.00 -23.61
N PHE A 874 23.44 -5.91 -23.63
CA PHE A 874 24.32 -5.58 -24.74
C PHE A 874 25.30 -6.73 -25.02
N ILE A 875 25.99 -7.23 -23.99
CA ILE A 875 26.95 -8.34 -24.10
C ILE A 875 26.25 -9.59 -24.61
N THR A 876 25.13 -9.97 -24.00
CA THR A 876 24.39 -11.20 -24.32
C THR A 876 23.87 -11.17 -25.75
N LYS A 877 23.26 -10.06 -26.18
CA LYS A 877 22.77 -9.90 -27.55
C LYS A 877 23.90 -9.84 -28.56
N THR A 878 25.00 -9.15 -28.25
CA THR A 878 26.19 -9.12 -29.12
C THR A 878 26.78 -10.52 -29.32
N ILE A 879 26.90 -11.31 -28.24
CA ILE A 879 27.33 -12.72 -28.31
C ILE A 879 26.39 -13.52 -29.22
N ARG A 880 25.06 -13.34 -29.05
CA ARG A 880 24.06 -14.03 -29.86
C ARG A 880 24.21 -13.69 -31.35
N LEU A 881 24.28 -12.41 -31.69
CA LEU A 881 24.40 -11.92 -33.07
C LEU A 881 25.70 -12.42 -33.73
N ILE A 882 26.82 -12.42 -33.00
CA ILE A 882 28.09 -12.98 -33.50
C ILE A 882 27.98 -14.51 -33.69
N LYS A 883 27.33 -15.23 -32.77
CA LYS A 883 27.09 -16.68 -32.90
C LYS A 883 26.21 -17.01 -34.10
N GLU A 884 25.19 -16.22 -34.40
CA GLU A 884 24.33 -16.39 -35.57
C GLU A 884 25.12 -16.26 -36.88
N GLN A 885 25.99 -15.25 -36.98
CA GLN A 885 26.85 -15.08 -38.15
C GLN A 885 27.88 -16.19 -38.28
N LYS A 886 28.50 -16.58 -37.16
CA LYS A 886 29.42 -17.72 -37.08
C LYS A 886 28.72 -19.02 -37.49
N ALA A 887 27.50 -19.28 -37.03
CA ALA A 887 26.70 -20.45 -37.38
C ALA A 887 26.46 -20.56 -38.88
N THR A 888 26.04 -19.45 -39.49
CA THR A 888 25.75 -19.37 -40.93
C THR A 888 26.97 -19.72 -41.77
N MET A 889 28.14 -19.16 -41.42
CA MET A 889 29.40 -19.45 -42.13
C MET A 889 29.85 -20.91 -41.94
N ILE A 890 29.61 -21.50 -40.77
CA ILE A 890 30.00 -22.89 -40.51
C ILE A 890 29.17 -23.88 -41.32
N VAL A 891 27.85 -23.66 -41.45
CA VAL A 891 26.97 -24.55 -42.23
C VAL A 891 27.44 -24.67 -43.67
N GLU A 892 27.97 -23.60 -44.26
CA GLU A 892 28.46 -23.60 -45.65
C GLU A 892 29.65 -24.58 -45.84
N HIS A 893 30.50 -24.78 -44.81
CA HIS A 893 31.79 -25.48 -44.92
C HIS A 893 31.97 -26.72 -44.02
N ILE A 894 30.90 -27.31 -43.47
CA ILE A 894 30.96 -28.48 -42.58
C ILE A 894 31.05 -29.84 -43.31
N THR A 895 31.87 -30.75 -42.79
CA THR A 895 31.94 -32.19 -43.15
C THR A 895 31.82 -33.08 -41.91
N TYR A 896 31.23 -34.29 -42.05
CA TYR A 896 30.94 -35.23 -40.95
C TYR A 896 31.61 -36.59 -41.15
N ASP A 897 32.13 -37.22 -40.10
CA ASP A 897 32.69 -38.57 -40.11
C ASP A 897 32.15 -39.41 -38.93
N THR A 898 31.99 -40.73 -39.15
CA THR A 898 31.51 -41.69 -38.14
C THR A 898 32.62 -42.04 -37.15
N ILE A 899 32.32 -42.04 -35.85
CA ILE A 899 33.27 -42.40 -34.77
C ILE A 899 32.83 -43.68 -34.03
N GLU A 900 33.76 -44.26 -33.26
CA GLU A 900 33.54 -45.51 -32.53
C GLU A 900 32.53 -45.32 -31.38
N GLY A 901 31.46 -46.14 -31.34
CA GLY A 901 30.41 -46.14 -30.31
C GLY A 901 28.98 -45.92 -30.85
N SER A 902 27.97 -46.50 -30.18
CA SER A 902 26.54 -46.39 -30.52
C SER A 902 25.67 -46.04 -29.31
N TYR A 903 24.44 -45.57 -29.57
CA TYR A 903 23.41 -45.35 -28.56
C TYR A 903 22.67 -46.65 -28.23
N ASP A 904 22.54 -46.95 -26.93
CA ASP A 904 21.82 -48.12 -26.43
C ASP A 904 20.30 -47.84 -26.28
N SER A 905 19.50 -48.90 -26.31
CA SER A 905 18.03 -48.89 -26.18
C SER A 905 17.51 -48.26 -24.88
N SER A 906 18.32 -48.31 -23.81
CA SER A 906 18.00 -47.69 -22.52
C SER A 906 17.72 -46.18 -22.59
N ILE A 907 18.15 -45.51 -23.67
CA ILE A 907 17.96 -44.07 -23.89
C ILE A 907 16.49 -43.65 -23.95
N PHE A 908 15.59 -44.52 -24.43
CA PHE A 908 14.14 -44.25 -24.48
C PHE A 908 13.47 -44.31 -23.10
N THR A 909 14.17 -44.84 -22.09
CA THR A 909 13.66 -45.06 -20.72
C THR A 909 14.43 -44.28 -19.64
N ALA A 910 15.54 -43.63 -20.00
CA ALA A 910 16.44 -42.95 -19.06
C ALA A 910 15.93 -41.59 -18.57
N GLU A 911 15.04 -40.93 -19.33
CA GLU A 911 14.42 -39.66 -18.91
C GLU A 911 13.21 -39.93 -17.98
N LYS A 912 13.41 -39.80 -16.65
CA LYS A 912 12.31 -39.77 -15.68
C LYS A 912 11.51 -38.48 -15.85
N HIS A 913 10.44 -38.50 -16.63
CA HIS A 913 9.58 -37.34 -16.84
C HIS A 913 8.80 -36.98 -15.56
N ALA A 914 9.01 -35.76 -15.05
CA ALA A 914 8.13 -35.13 -14.06
C ALA A 914 6.84 -34.55 -14.70
N LEU A 915 6.27 -35.25 -15.70
CA LEU A 915 5.12 -34.79 -16.50
C LEU A 915 3.80 -35.41 -16.00
N THR A 916 2.72 -34.66 -16.14
CA THR A 916 1.35 -34.97 -15.69
C THR A 916 0.53 -35.66 -16.80
N MET A 917 -0.48 -36.46 -16.43
CA MET A 917 -1.29 -37.30 -17.35
C MET A 917 -2.04 -36.54 -18.46
N ASP A 918 -2.27 -35.24 -18.27
CA ASP A 918 -2.90 -34.34 -19.25
C ASP A 918 -2.10 -34.19 -20.56
N LYS A 919 -0.80 -34.53 -20.55
CA LYS A 919 0.10 -34.42 -21.72
C LYS A 919 0.45 -35.74 -22.40
N ALA A 920 -0.12 -36.86 -21.93
CA ALA A 920 0.15 -38.19 -22.48
C ALA A 920 -0.90 -38.57 -23.54
N TYR A 921 -0.45 -38.90 -24.75
CA TYR A 921 -1.29 -39.51 -25.78
C TYR A 921 -1.06 -41.03 -25.79
N LYS A 922 -2.13 -41.82 -25.64
CA LYS A 922 -2.06 -43.28 -25.65
C LYS A 922 -1.92 -43.77 -27.10
N ALA A 923 -0.72 -44.20 -27.47
CA ALA A 923 -0.38 -44.52 -28.84
C ALA A 923 -0.62 -46.01 -29.17
N GLN A 924 -0.96 -46.30 -30.43
CA GLN A 924 -1.24 -47.66 -30.91
C GLN A 924 -0.13 -48.25 -31.79
N LYS A 925 0.72 -47.42 -32.40
CA LYS A 925 1.82 -47.85 -33.29
C LYS A 925 3.20 -47.41 -32.79
N ALA A 926 3.27 -46.72 -31.65
CA ALA A 926 4.52 -46.31 -31.03
C ALA A 926 5.22 -47.44 -30.25
N ILE A 927 6.55 -47.33 -30.12
CA ILE A 927 7.40 -48.23 -29.30
C ILE A 927 7.20 -48.09 -27.77
N GLN A 928 6.39 -47.11 -27.34
CA GLN A 928 5.95 -46.90 -25.95
C GLN A 928 4.42 -46.74 -25.94
N ASP A 929 3.78 -47.09 -24.84
CA ASP A 929 2.31 -47.05 -24.74
C ASP A 929 1.76 -45.63 -24.64
N TYR A 930 2.59 -44.70 -24.13
CA TYR A 930 2.29 -43.28 -24.09
C TYR A 930 3.37 -42.46 -24.81
N VAL A 931 2.92 -41.55 -25.67
CA VAL A 931 3.76 -40.54 -26.33
C VAL A 931 3.49 -39.19 -25.67
N PHE A 932 4.54 -38.57 -25.14
CA PHE A 932 4.45 -37.25 -24.52
C PHE A 932 4.79 -36.17 -25.56
N THR A 933 3.92 -35.19 -25.73
CA THR A 933 4.05 -34.12 -26.74
C THR A 933 4.41 -32.79 -26.10
N ASP A 934 5.23 -31.97 -26.75
CA ASP A 934 5.61 -30.65 -26.23
C ASP A 934 4.47 -29.64 -26.49
N GLY A 935 3.82 -29.12 -25.42
CA GLY A 935 2.77 -28.08 -25.51
C GLY A 935 1.80 -28.02 -24.31
N ILE A 936 1.17 -26.85 -24.09
CA ILE A 936 0.13 -26.61 -23.06
C ILE A 936 -1.29 -26.63 -23.68
N ALA A 937 -1.39 -26.52 -25.00
CA ALA A 937 -2.67 -26.54 -25.71
C ALA A 937 -3.17 -27.98 -25.91
N GLU A 938 -4.49 -28.18 -25.78
CA GLU A 938 -5.17 -29.48 -25.91
C GLU A 938 -4.88 -30.21 -27.24
N LYS A 939 -4.47 -29.47 -28.29
CA LYS A 939 -4.10 -29.99 -29.62
C LYS A 939 -2.80 -29.37 -30.14
N SER A 940 -1.67 -29.66 -29.50
CA SER A 940 -0.34 -29.28 -29.98
C SER A 940 -0.03 -29.88 -31.37
N VAL A 941 0.92 -29.28 -32.10
CA VAL A 941 1.36 -29.76 -33.43
C VAL A 941 1.87 -31.20 -33.35
N GLU A 942 2.70 -31.51 -32.35
CA GLU A 942 3.20 -32.87 -32.10
C GLU A 942 2.09 -33.86 -31.76
N ARG A 943 1.05 -33.45 -31.04
CA ARG A 943 -0.09 -34.33 -30.71
C ARG A 943 -0.91 -34.68 -31.94
N LYS A 944 -1.24 -33.68 -32.76
CA LYS A 944 -1.92 -33.92 -34.04
C LYS A 944 -1.08 -34.80 -34.97
N PHE A 945 0.24 -34.63 -34.96
CA PHE A 945 1.16 -35.44 -35.75
C PHE A 945 1.20 -36.89 -35.26
N ALA A 946 1.33 -37.14 -33.96
CA ALA A 946 1.29 -38.48 -33.38
C ALA A 946 -0.06 -39.18 -33.63
N GLU A 947 -1.19 -38.47 -33.44
CA GLU A 947 -2.54 -38.98 -33.76
C GLU A 947 -2.66 -39.36 -35.24
N SER A 948 -2.06 -38.58 -36.15
CA SER A 948 -2.06 -38.87 -37.58
C SER A 948 -1.18 -40.07 -37.94
N LEU A 949 0.00 -40.23 -37.32
CA LEU A 949 0.87 -41.39 -37.51
C LEU A 949 0.19 -42.69 -37.04
N ASP A 950 -0.52 -42.63 -35.91
CA ASP A 950 -1.30 -43.75 -35.40
C ASP A 950 -2.47 -44.11 -36.32
N GLY A 951 -3.16 -43.11 -36.87
CA GLY A 951 -4.30 -43.30 -37.78
C GLY A 951 -3.93 -43.78 -39.19
N ALA A 952 -2.69 -43.59 -39.64
CA ALA A 952 -2.25 -43.86 -41.01
C ALA A 952 -1.98 -45.35 -41.32
N GLU A 953 -2.57 -45.89 -42.38
CA GLU A 953 -2.37 -47.30 -42.80
C GLU A 953 -1.00 -47.58 -43.44
N GLU A 954 -0.28 -46.53 -43.81
CA GLU A 954 1.05 -46.58 -44.42
C GLU A 954 2.15 -46.69 -43.37
N VAL A 955 1.89 -46.22 -42.14
CA VAL A 955 2.84 -46.22 -41.02
C VAL A 955 2.79 -47.57 -40.31
N PHE A 956 3.94 -48.22 -40.21
CA PHE A 956 4.09 -49.52 -39.53
C PHE A 956 4.43 -49.35 -38.05
N ILE A 957 5.52 -48.64 -37.74
CA ILE A 957 5.99 -48.33 -36.37
C ILE A 957 6.62 -46.94 -36.36
N TYR A 958 6.47 -46.22 -35.25
CA TYR A 958 7.24 -44.99 -35.01
C TYR A 958 7.77 -44.89 -33.57
N ALA A 959 8.76 -44.03 -33.39
CA ALA A 959 9.31 -43.68 -32.10
C ALA A 959 9.51 -42.17 -31.99
N LYS A 960 9.21 -41.60 -30.82
CA LYS A 960 9.69 -40.27 -30.45
C LYS A 960 11.10 -40.42 -29.92
N LEU A 961 12.06 -39.73 -30.53
CA LEU A 961 13.45 -39.81 -30.13
C LEU A 961 13.67 -38.97 -28.84
N PRO A 962 14.36 -39.51 -27.82
CA PRO A 962 14.59 -38.80 -26.57
C PRO A 962 15.64 -37.69 -26.74
N LYS A 963 15.62 -36.67 -25.87
CA LYS A 963 16.57 -35.54 -25.94
C LYS A 963 18.02 -35.97 -25.65
N GLY A 964 18.23 -37.15 -25.08
CA GLY A 964 19.54 -37.78 -24.94
C GLY A 964 20.18 -38.27 -26.25
N PHE A 965 19.44 -38.44 -27.35
CA PHE A 965 19.98 -38.80 -28.66
C PHE A 965 20.43 -37.54 -29.39
N PHE A 966 21.74 -37.34 -29.60
CA PHE A 966 22.25 -36.12 -30.22
C PHE A 966 23.19 -36.33 -31.41
N ILE A 967 23.00 -35.45 -32.39
CA ILE A 967 23.90 -35.16 -33.49
C ILE A 967 24.76 -33.97 -33.08
N PRO A 968 26.10 -34.10 -33.03
CA PRO A 968 26.97 -32.98 -32.69
C PRO A 968 26.99 -32.00 -33.87
N THR A 969 26.60 -30.75 -33.60
CA THR A 969 26.76 -29.67 -34.57
C THR A 969 27.64 -28.57 -33.98
N PRO A 970 28.27 -27.72 -34.81
CA PRO A 970 29.11 -26.61 -34.36
C PRO A 970 28.37 -25.53 -33.55
N VAL A 971 27.04 -25.58 -33.57
CA VAL A 971 26.13 -24.65 -32.88
C VAL A 971 25.34 -25.33 -31.76
N GLY A 972 25.85 -26.48 -31.27
CA GLY A 972 25.30 -27.26 -30.17
C GLY A 972 24.61 -28.55 -30.64
N HIS A 973 24.40 -29.48 -29.72
CA HIS A 973 23.73 -30.75 -30.01
C HIS A 973 22.34 -30.54 -30.63
N TYR A 974 22.01 -31.38 -31.61
CA TYR A 974 20.74 -31.43 -32.31
C TYR A 974 20.11 -32.82 -32.14
N SER A 975 18.84 -32.89 -31.80
CA SER A 975 18.11 -34.14 -31.57
C SER A 975 16.88 -34.13 -32.47
N PRO A 976 16.78 -35.02 -33.47
CA PRO A 976 15.57 -35.16 -34.27
C PRO A 976 14.37 -35.60 -33.42
N ASP A 977 13.15 -35.22 -33.80
CA ASP A 977 11.95 -35.53 -33.01
C ASP A 977 11.41 -36.97 -33.21
N TRP A 978 11.40 -37.49 -34.44
CA TRP A 978 10.73 -38.76 -34.78
C TRP A 978 11.56 -39.68 -35.66
N ALA A 979 11.41 -40.99 -35.42
CA ALA A 979 11.89 -42.07 -36.27
C ALA A 979 10.68 -42.90 -36.73
N ILE A 980 10.46 -43.02 -38.04
CA ILE A 980 9.23 -43.58 -38.63
C ILE A 980 9.60 -44.69 -39.62
N VAL A 981 8.88 -45.80 -39.54
CA VAL A 981 8.97 -46.94 -40.47
C VAL A 981 7.63 -47.09 -41.20
N PHE A 982 7.68 -47.11 -42.53
CA PHE A 982 6.52 -47.31 -43.39
C PHE A 982 6.43 -48.76 -43.89
N HIS A 983 5.24 -49.18 -44.33
CA HIS A 983 5.05 -50.48 -44.98
C HIS A 983 5.77 -50.57 -46.33
N GLU A 984 6.49 -51.68 -46.55
CA GLU A 984 7.21 -51.97 -47.79
C GLU A 984 6.25 -51.99 -48.99
N GLY A 985 6.59 -51.26 -50.06
CA GLY A 985 5.78 -51.13 -51.28
C GLY A 985 4.67 -50.07 -51.26
N LYS A 986 4.41 -49.40 -50.12
CA LYS A 986 3.43 -48.29 -50.05
C LYS A 986 4.03 -46.90 -50.26
N VAL A 987 5.34 -46.73 -50.09
CA VAL A 987 6.08 -45.46 -50.23
C VAL A 987 7.48 -45.68 -50.81
N LYS A 988 8.13 -44.62 -51.31
CA LYS A 988 9.46 -44.69 -51.93
C LYS A 988 10.59 -44.87 -50.91
N HIS A 989 10.45 -44.29 -49.73
CA HIS A 989 11.43 -44.38 -48.64
C HIS A 989 10.81 -45.08 -47.42
N ILE A 990 11.32 -46.27 -47.08
CA ILE A 990 10.80 -47.12 -46.00
C ILE A 990 11.15 -46.55 -44.61
N TYR A 991 12.26 -45.83 -44.50
CA TYR A 991 12.84 -45.32 -43.26
C TYR A 991 12.94 -43.80 -43.30
N PHE A 992 12.29 -43.11 -42.35
CA PHE A 992 12.24 -41.66 -42.31
C PHE A 992 12.53 -41.10 -40.91
N VAL A 993 13.37 -40.08 -40.84
CA VAL A 993 13.61 -39.30 -39.62
C VAL A 993 13.02 -37.90 -39.82
N ALA A 994 12.12 -37.49 -38.94
CA ALA A 994 11.37 -36.25 -39.07
C ALA A 994 11.60 -35.30 -37.89
N GLU A 995 11.73 -34.02 -38.19
CA GLU A 995 11.63 -32.92 -37.22
C GLU A 995 10.25 -32.27 -37.33
N THR A 996 9.56 -32.06 -36.20
CA THR A 996 8.24 -31.40 -36.18
C THR A 996 8.32 -30.04 -35.50
N LYS A 997 8.14 -28.95 -36.26
CA LYS A 997 7.99 -27.59 -35.73
C LYS A 997 6.84 -26.86 -36.43
N GLY A 998 6.18 -25.94 -35.71
CA GLY A 998 5.05 -25.18 -36.25
C GLY A 998 5.47 -24.22 -37.38
N THR A 999 4.65 -24.21 -38.44
CA THR A 999 4.60 -23.31 -39.62
C THR A 999 5.91 -22.80 -40.21
N MET A 1000 6.13 -23.14 -41.49
CA MET A 1000 7.25 -22.82 -42.38
C MET A 1000 7.51 -21.34 -42.72
N GLU A 1001 7.03 -20.37 -41.93
CA GLU A 1001 7.47 -18.98 -42.14
C GLU A 1001 8.94 -18.88 -41.73
N SER A 1002 9.83 -18.80 -42.74
CA SER A 1002 11.28 -18.65 -42.59
C SER A 1002 11.71 -17.47 -41.70
N LEU A 1003 10.77 -16.60 -41.33
CA LEU A 1003 10.91 -15.49 -40.39
C LEU A 1003 10.92 -15.92 -38.91
N ASN A 1004 10.36 -17.09 -38.56
CA ASN A 1004 10.14 -17.50 -37.16
C ASN A 1004 11.05 -18.64 -36.66
N LEU A 1005 11.77 -19.35 -37.52
CA LEU A 1005 12.82 -20.29 -37.07
C LEU A 1005 14.03 -19.48 -36.61
N ARG A 1006 14.50 -19.71 -35.37
CA ARG A 1006 15.72 -19.04 -34.89
C ARG A 1006 16.87 -19.41 -35.84
N PRO A 1007 17.72 -18.48 -36.30
CA PRO A 1007 18.78 -18.78 -37.26
C PRO A 1007 19.70 -19.94 -36.85
N ILE A 1008 19.87 -20.15 -35.54
CA ILE A 1008 20.61 -21.27 -34.95
C ILE A 1008 19.90 -22.62 -35.17
N GLU A 1009 18.57 -22.68 -35.04
CA GLU A 1009 17.79 -23.91 -35.24
C GLU A 1009 17.80 -24.32 -36.72
N LYS A 1010 17.63 -23.35 -37.62
CA LYS A 1010 17.80 -23.59 -39.06
C LYS A 1010 19.18 -24.15 -39.38
N SER A 1011 20.23 -23.59 -38.78
CA SER A 1011 21.61 -24.07 -38.95
C SER A 1011 21.81 -25.51 -38.45
N LYS A 1012 21.15 -25.91 -37.34
CA LYS A 1012 21.16 -27.29 -36.83
C LYS A 1012 20.45 -28.26 -37.77
N ILE A 1013 19.29 -27.87 -38.32
CA ILE A 1013 18.54 -28.66 -39.29
C ILE A 1013 19.37 -28.85 -40.56
N ASP A 1014 20.00 -27.80 -41.07
CA ASP A 1014 20.84 -27.86 -42.27
C ASP A 1014 22.09 -28.74 -42.05
N CYS A 1015 22.67 -28.69 -40.85
CA CYS A 1015 23.73 -29.61 -40.43
C CYS A 1015 23.27 -31.09 -40.44
N ALA A 1016 22.09 -31.38 -39.90
CA ALA A 1016 21.52 -32.72 -39.90
C ALA A 1016 21.22 -33.21 -41.33
N LYS A 1017 20.71 -32.33 -42.21
CA LYS A 1017 20.53 -32.64 -43.64
C LYS A 1017 21.84 -33.07 -44.30
N LYS A 1018 22.94 -32.34 -44.07
CA LYS A 1018 24.27 -32.71 -44.58
C LYS A 1018 24.76 -34.06 -44.04
N LEU A 1019 24.49 -34.37 -42.77
CA LEU A 1019 24.87 -35.65 -42.16
C LEU A 1019 24.09 -36.83 -42.76
N PHE A 1020 22.76 -36.77 -42.79
CA PHE A 1020 21.91 -37.85 -43.31
C PHE A 1020 22.04 -38.04 -44.82
N ALA A 1021 22.41 -37.00 -45.57
CA ALA A 1021 22.79 -37.12 -46.98
C ALA A 1021 24.08 -37.94 -47.18
N LYS A 1022 25.03 -37.91 -46.24
CA LYS A 1022 26.28 -38.70 -46.30
C LYS A 1022 26.10 -40.15 -45.78
N LEU A 1023 25.23 -40.34 -44.80
CA LEU A 1023 25.00 -41.64 -44.13
C LEU A 1023 24.25 -42.68 -44.98
N SER A 1024 23.38 -42.23 -45.88
CA SER A 1024 22.22 -43.04 -46.21
C SER A 1024 22.43 -44.11 -47.27
N ASP A 1025 23.41 -44.04 -48.18
CA ASP A 1025 23.41 -44.86 -49.42
C ASP A 1025 22.01 -44.92 -50.10
N GLY A 1026 21.09 -43.97 -49.79
CA GLY A 1026 19.68 -43.95 -50.19
C GLY A 1026 18.64 -44.65 -49.27
N LEU A 1027 19.03 -45.32 -48.17
CA LEU A 1027 18.14 -46.12 -47.30
C LEU A 1027 17.30 -45.32 -46.29
N VAL A 1028 17.83 -44.23 -45.72
CA VAL A 1028 17.13 -43.39 -44.71
C VAL A 1028 17.06 -41.95 -45.20
N THR A 1029 15.87 -41.36 -45.18
CA THR A 1029 15.65 -39.96 -45.58
C THR A 1029 15.36 -39.11 -44.34
N TYR A 1030 16.01 -37.95 -44.25
CA TYR A 1030 15.75 -36.96 -43.21
C TYR A 1030 15.21 -35.67 -43.83
N ASP A 1031 14.09 -35.18 -43.31
CA ASP A 1031 13.62 -33.84 -43.62
C ASP A 1031 12.78 -33.25 -42.48
N HIS A 1032 12.68 -31.93 -42.50
CA HIS A 1032 11.79 -31.17 -41.63
C HIS A 1032 10.37 -31.19 -42.20
N VAL A 1033 9.36 -31.38 -41.33
CA VAL A 1033 7.95 -31.41 -41.71
C VAL A 1033 7.09 -30.67 -40.68
N ASP A 1034 6.17 -29.83 -41.14
CA ASP A 1034 5.24 -29.09 -40.27
C ASP A 1034 3.93 -29.84 -39.99
N SER A 1035 3.66 -30.89 -40.77
CA SER A 1035 2.42 -31.65 -40.75
C SER A 1035 2.61 -33.06 -41.34
N TYR A 1036 1.69 -33.97 -40.99
CA TYR A 1036 1.69 -35.33 -41.58
C TYR A 1036 1.49 -35.29 -43.11
N GLN A 1037 0.74 -34.31 -43.62
CA GLN A 1037 0.53 -34.16 -45.05
C GLN A 1037 1.82 -33.75 -45.78
N GLU A 1038 2.64 -32.87 -45.19
CA GLU A 1038 3.95 -32.52 -45.74
C GLU A 1038 4.91 -33.73 -45.72
N LEU A 1039 4.89 -34.52 -44.65
CA LEU A 1039 5.62 -35.79 -44.58
C LEU A 1039 5.23 -36.69 -45.77
N MET A 1040 3.94 -36.96 -45.97
CA MET A 1040 3.49 -37.82 -47.06
C MET A 1040 3.86 -37.28 -48.45
N ASN A 1041 3.81 -35.97 -48.67
CA ASN A 1041 4.27 -35.36 -49.92
C ASN A 1041 5.75 -35.65 -50.20
N LYS A 1042 6.59 -35.70 -49.16
CA LYS A 1042 8.03 -35.97 -49.27
C LYS A 1042 8.37 -37.46 -49.41
N VAL A 1043 7.58 -38.35 -48.81
CA VAL A 1043 7.81 -39.81 -48.90
C VAL A 1043 7.22 -40.42 -50.20
N LEU A 1044 6.24 -39.75 -50.82
CA LEU A 1044 5.60 -40.18 -52.07
C LEU A 1044 6.24 -39.62 -53.35
N GLN A 1045 7.11 -38.60 -53.26
CA GLN A 1045 7.93 -38.07 -54.37
C GLN A 1045 9.18 -38.92 -54.60
#